data_AF-A0A925F4L3-F1
#
_entry.id   AF-A0A925F4L3-F1
#
_cell.length_a   1.000
_cell.length_b   1.000
_cell.length_c   1.000
_cell.angle_alpha   90.00
_cell.angle_beta   90.00
_cell.angle_gamma   90.00
#
_symmetry.space_group_name_H-M   'P 1'
#
loop_
_entity.id
_entity.type
_entity.pdbx_description
1 polymer ?
#
loop_
_entity_poly.entity_id
_entity_poly.type
_entity_poly.pdbx_seq_one_letter_code
_entity_poly.pdbx_strand_id
1 'polypeptide(L)'
;MKLIFRFTVLLSFLLAASKHLCSQELVQRINALNSLKYDDWVKTVRDFYTEKKALGITDRSGTGYNQVSRLLWFHKDRLDTKGNIVNSDLYNFHAYKNFVQANQLQPFVSVSAQTAEWIYGSPGFARSTSGIANGIGRVTFVKLDPNDAGNAASATIYAGAPKGGIWKGTFNKTTGLVPNWTCLTDGLPNIGASDLCIHPTNRNILYLVSGDKNAGIGNSPSGIGIMKTTDGGATWLPTAFYDDVPPSFSFGTIRKLIMDNSNPLRMWAATTNGIVRTLDGWQTFTTEQAGSFWDIEKGQNSSNQHLIACTSSRVYTSNNFGDTWTAVENNGGTADYTFSSSRAEICVSSDFVNNRSFYLWYVTGSGTTTSNIKIYSGTTSTWTDRYTGTNLAHVYTDYCMAFEASQSNSSFLYAGGVGLKQSGDGGITWTDINDGVPGSGTFSGNIHADQHFMAWDQGFLFLGNDGGVYNYNYSNGGAGAGWRFISDGMYITQYYRIGYYNGPNGFVALGGAQDNGTHSSSIRVGCCDGMECLVDYNNPDIIYVSSQDANVNRSTNGGNSFSNFSPANFANTSVWITPMAMHKTNPAIIALAQVDEDDGNDGKIQIYNGSWSVKATNTNAFVWLAFAKSAPNVLYGITSSQVVKITDVTAGSPTVTTYSLPVSGATCLAVDPNISSHLFYSVGGYGSNKVYESTNSGQTWTPLSLNLPNVPVNCILMGESANDDLYVGTDIGVFVKLGAWSYWAPFMNGLPNTRITDLEMGNGLLTCATYGRGRWFTNLYAACSPRLDLTPANDPSNSATTGYQYYTASDTIGSTRIITGGTGTNVTYRAGNSITLKNGFHARINNEFLGMIAPCFPGSPAPLGGRFAPLYSKPEMQLLKVVSPQYDYMNPGF
;
A
#
# COMPACT_ATOMS: atom_id res chain seq x y z
N MET A 1 -1.09 8.46 -63.54
CA MET A 1 -0.65 7.20 -62.88
C MET A 1 0.41 7.40 -61.80
N LYS A 2 1.55 8.08 -62.07
CA LYS A 2 2.58 8.38 -61.04
C LYS A 2 2.11 9.28 -59.88
N LEU A 3 1.13 10.16 -60.11
CA LEU A 3 0.55 11.04 -59.07
C LEU A 3 -0.39 10.28 -58.11
N ILE A 4 -1.17 9.32 -58.64
CA ILE A 4 -2.07 8.47 -57.86
C ILE A 4 -1.25 7.49 -57.01
N PHE A 5 -0.18 6.91 -57.55
CA PHE A 5 0.72 6.03 -56.78
C PHE A 5 1.43 6.78 -55.63
N ARG A 6 1.81 8.05 -55.83
CA ARG A 6 2.35 8.89 -54.74
C ARG A 6 1.31 9.26 -53.69
N PHE A 7 0.05 9.48 -54.07
CA PHE A 7 -1.05 9.73 -53.12
C PHE A 7 -1.44 8.48 -52.34
N THR A 8 -1.47 7.30 -52.97
CA THR A 8 -1.76 6.03 -52.28
C THR A 8 -0.62 5.66 -51.33
N VAL A 9 0.64 5.87 -51.69
CA VAL A 9 1.78 5.62 -50.79
C VAL A 9 1.81 6.65 -49.64
N LEU A 10 1.48 7.93 -49.87
CA LEU A 10 1.35 8.92 -48.79
C LEU A 10 0.19 8.61 -47.84
N LEU A 11 -0.97 8.17 -48.37
CA LEU A 11 -2.14 7.81 -47.56
C LEU A 11 -1.89 6.51 -46.78
N SER A 12 -1.15 5.54 -47.36
CA SER A 12 -0.69 4.34 -46.65
C SER A 12 0.36 4.65 -45.59
N PHE A 13 1.24 5.64 -45.81
CA PHE A 13 2.17 6.13 -44.78
C PHE A 13 1.46 6.93 -43.68
N LEU A 14 0.41 7.69 -44.00
CA LEU A 14 -0.43 8.38 -43.01
C LEU A 14 -1.35 7.43 -42.22
N LEU A 15 -1.84 6.36 -42.86
CA LEU A 15 -2.62 5.28 -42.22
C LEU A 15 -1.74 4.25 -41.47
N ALA A 16 -0.45 4.14 -41.80
CA ALA A 16 0.53 3.39 -41.03
C ALA A 16 1.09 4.21 -39.86
N ALA A 17 1.24 5.53 -40.04
CA ALA A 17 1.63 6.46 -38.97
C ALA A 17 0.50 6.67 -37.93
N SER A 18 -0.76 6.47 -38.30
CA SER A 18 -1.89 6.53 -37.36
C SER A 18 -2.04 5.27 -36.49
N LYS A 19 -1.25 4.22 -36.73
CA LYS A 19 -1.19 3.02 -35.87
C LYS A 19 -0.07 3.07 -34.83
N HIS A 20 0.55 4.22 -34.60
CA HIS A 20 1.42 4.42 -33.45
C HIS A 20 0.57 4.57 -32.18
N LEU A 21 0.12 3.43 -31.65
CA LEU A 21 -0.44 3.34 -30.29
C LEU A 21 0.61 3.86 -29.31
N CYS A 22 0.35 5.03 -28.71
CA CYS A 22 1.15 5.53 -27.61
C CYS A 22 0.83 4.69 -26.35
N SER A 23 1.77 3.84 -25.94
CA SER A 23 1.87 3.40 -24.55
C SER A 23 1.77 4.59 -23.57
N GLN A 24 0.98 4.44 -22.52
CA GLN A 24 0.78 5.39 -21.41
C GLN A 24 0.16 6.74 -21.79
N GLU A 25 -0.49 6.86 -22.96
CA GLU A 25 -1.18 8.09 -23.39
C GLU A 25 -2.17 8.61 -22.35
N LEU A 26 -2.92 7.72 -21.68
CA LEU A 26 -3.90 8.13 -20.69
C LEU A 26 -3.23 8.76 -19.45
N VAL A 27 -2.10 8.21 -19.00
CA VAL A 27 -1.31 8.77 -17.89
C VAL A 27 -0.82 10.17 -18.24
N GLN A 28 -0.42 10.42 -19.49
CA GLN A 28 -0.03 11.76 -19.92
C GLN A 28 -1.18 12.76 -19.85
N ARG A 29 -2.37 12.38 -20.32
CA ARG A 29 -3.55 13.26 -20.26
C ARG A 29 -3.87 13.63 -18.82
N ILE A 30 -3.79 12.67 -17.89
CA ILE A 30 -3.97 12.93 -16.45
C ILE A 30 -2.88 13.87 -15.90
N ASN A 31 -1.60 13.65 -16.25
CA ASN A 31 -0.51 14.53 -15.82
C ASN A 31 -0.63 15.95 -16.38
N ALA A 32 -1.13 16.10 -17.61
CA ALA A 32 -1.33 17.39 -18.27
C ALA A 32 -2.56 18.16 -17.75
N LEU A 33 -3.55 17.45 -17.17
CA LEU A 33 -4.80 18.04 -16.67
C LEU A 33 -4.55 19.08 -15.57
N ASN A 34 -3.53 18.89 -14.73
CA ASN A 34 -3.16 19.76 -13.61
C ASN A 34 -4.37 20.15 -12.72
N SER A 35 -5.32 19.23 -12.53
CA SER A 35 -6.49 19.41 -11.67
C SER A 35 -6.45 18.40 -10.53
N LEU A 36 -6.82 18.86 -9.33
CA LEU A 36 -7.05 17.98 -8.18
C LEU A 36 -8.50 17.52 -8.09
N LYS A 37 -9.40 17.96 -8.97
CA LYS A 37 -10.79 17.49 -8.96
C LYS A 37 -10.88 16.08 -9.50
N TYR A 38 -11.42 15.18 -8.70
CA TYR A 38 -11.59 13.77 -9.07
C TYR A 38 -12.46 13.61 -10.34
N ASP A 39 -13.54 14.40 -10.45
CA ASP A 39 -14.44 14.34 -11.60
C ASP A 39 -13.76 14.74 -12.91
N ASP A 40 -12.76 15.63 -12.87
CA ASP A 40 -11.99 15.99 -14.06
C ASP A 40 -11.14 14.81 -14.54
N TRP A 41 -10.62 13.99 -13.63
CA TRP A 41 -9.88 12.78 -13.97
C TRP A 41 -10.80 11.73 -14.57
N VAL A 42 -11.95 11.47 -13.93
CA VAL A 42 -12.97 10.54 -14.45
C VAL A 42 -13.43 10.97 -15.84
N LYS A 43 -13.69 12.27 -16.04
CA LYS A 43 -14.03 12.82 -17.36
C LYS A 43 -12.92 12.59 -18.38
N THR A 44 -11.66 12.82 -18.00
CA THR A 44 -10.51 12.60 -18.90
C THR A 44 -10.40 11.14 -19.34
N VAL A 45 -10.62 10.20 -18.42
CA VAL A 45 -10.66 8.76 -18.73
C VAL A 45 -11.81 8.43 -19.68
N ARG A 46 -13.02 8.93 -19.39
CA ARG A 46 -14.19 8.73 -20.26
C ARG A 46 -13.95 9.26 -21.67
N ASP A 47 -13.51 10.51 -21.80
CA ASP A 47 -13.26 11.13 -23.10
C ASP A 47 -12.21 10.35 -23.90
N PHE A 48 -11.14 9.89 -23.24
CA PHE A 48 -10.12 9.03 -23.86
C PHE A 48 -10.74 7.75 -24.44
N TYR A 49 -11.63 7.07 -23.72
CA TYR A 49 -12.28 5.86 -24.22
C TYR A 49 -13.29 6.12 -25.32
N THR A 50 -14.09 7.18 -25.19
CA THR A 50 -15.00 7.59 -26.26
C THR A 50 -14.23 7.82 -27.57
N GLU A 51 -13.06 8.47 -27.51
CA GLU A 51 -12.18 8.66 -28.66
C GLU A 51 -11.63 7.33 -29.22
N LYS A 52 -11.11 6.43 -28.37
CA LYS A 52 -10.57 5.14 -28.81
C LYS A 52 -11.64 4.25 -29.45
N LYS A 53 -12.85 4.22 -28.86
CA LYS A 53 -14.01 3.47 -29.38
C LYS A 53 -14.46 4.02 -30.74
N ALA A 54 -14.49 5.35 -30.92
CA ALA A 54 -14.78 5.97 -32.20
C ALA A 54 -13.78 5.58 -33.31
N LEU A 55 -12.55 5.21 -32.94
CA LEU A 55 -11.51 4.71 -33.84
C LEU A 55 -11.52 3.18 -33.99
N GLY A 56 -12.44 2.47 -33.35
CA GLY A 56 -12.51 1.00 -33.35
C GLY A 56 -11.40 0.32 -32.54
N ILE A 57 -10.72 1.04 -31.65
CA ILE A 57 -9.67 0.53 -30.78
C ILE A 57 -10.31 0.06 -29.47
N THR A 58 -10.33 -1.25 -29.25
CA THR A 58 -10.89 -1.87 -28.03
C THR A 58 -9.82 -2.43 -27.09
N ASP A 59 -8.58 -2.56 -27.55
CA ASP A 59 -7.45 -2.99 -26.73
C ASP A 59 -6.96 -1.85 -25.83
N ARG A 60 -7.01 -2.09 -24.52
CA ARG A 60 -6.56 -1.14 -23.49
C ARG A 60 -5.08 -1.34 -23.11
N SER A 61 -4.45 -2.41 -23.62
CA SER A 61 -3.08 -2.78 -23.28
C SER A 61 -2.08 -1.68 -23.63
N GLY A 62 -1.14 -1.43 -22.72
CA GLY A 62 -0.10 -0.42 -22.91
C GLY A 62 -0.60 1.02 -22.74
N THR A 63 -1.90 1.33 -22.84
CA THR A 63 -2.42 2.73 -22.84
C THR A 63 -2.24 3.49 -21.52
N GLY A 64 -1.96 2.79 -20.43
CA GLY A 64 -1.95 3.35 -19.07
C GLY A 64 -3.24 3.16 -18.28
N TYR A 65 -4.23 2.48 -18.86
CA TYR A 65 -5.50 2.18 -18.21
C TYR A 65 -5.35 1.62 -16.80
N ASN A 66 -4.63 0.49 -16.64
CA ASN A 66 -4.53 -0.18 -15.35
C ASN A 66 -3.92 0.72 -14.27
N GLN A 67 -2.95 1.56 -14.64
CA GLN A 67 -2.35 2.52 -13.71
C GLN A 67 -3.35 3.59 -13.29
N VAL A 68 -4.07 4.19 -14.24
CA VAL A 68 -5.05 5.26 -13.95
C VAL A 68 -6.29 4.73 -13.25
N SER A 69 -6.82 3.57 -13.64
CA SER A 69 -8.01 2.97 -13.02
C SER A 69 -7.75 2.55 -11.58
N ARG A 70 -6.56 2.01 -11.29
CA ARG A 70 -6.11 1.74 -9.91
C ARG A 70 -6.03 3.03 -9.08
N LEU A 71 -5.55 4.12 -9.66
CA LEU A 71 -5.49 5.43 -8.99
C LEU A 71 -6.87 6.01 -8.76
N LEU A 72 -7.77 5.95 -9.73
CA LEU A 72 -9.15 6.37 -9.56
C LEU A 72 -9.83 5.58 -8.45
N TRP A 73 -9.67 4.25 -8.44
CA TRP A 73 -10.16 3.41 -7.35
C TRP A 73 -9.58 3.79 -5.99
N PHE A 74 -8.29 4.11 -5.92
CA PHE A 74 -7.66 4.53 -4.67
C PHE A 74 -8.18 5.89 -4.19
N HIS A 75 -8.35 6.86 -5.10
CA HIS A 75 -8.70 8.23 -4.76
C HIS A 75 -10.19 8.48 -4.58
N LYS A 76 -11.08 7.71 -5.23
CA LYS A 76 -12.54 7.92 -5.14
C LYS A 76 -13.05 7.94 -3.68
N ASP A 77 -12.40 7.17 -2.81
CA ASP A 77 -12.76 7.03 -1.40
C ASP A 77 -11.88 7.91 -0.49
N ARG A 78 -11.04 8.78 -1.04
CA ARG A 78 -10.05 9.63 -0.32
C ARG A 78 -10.11 11.07 -0.80
N LEU A 79 -11.33 11.57 -0.97
CA LEU A 79 -11.59 12.95 -1.39
C LEU A 79 -11.85 13.86 -0.18
N ASP A 80 -11.47 15.13 -0.30
CA ASP A 80 -11.95 16.15 0.63
C ASP A 80 -13.46 16.42 0.46
N THR A 81 -14.04 17.25 1.33
CA THR A 81 -15.47 17.59 1.27
C THR A 81 -15.87 18.39 0.02
N LYS A 82 -14.90 18.77 -0.82
CA LYS A 82 -15.12 19.47 -2.09
C LYS A 82 -14.91 18.53 -3.30
N GLY A 83 -14.62 17.25 -3.09
CA GLY A 83 -14.33 16.29 -4.17
C GLY A 83 -12.92 16.42 -4.76
N ASN A 84 -11.98 17.01 -4.04
CA ASN A 84 -10.57 17.06 -4.46
C ASN A 84 -9.80 15.84 -3.97
N ILE A 85 -8.87 15.37 -4.80
CA ILE A 85 -7.78 14.47 -4.42
C ILE A 85 -6.88 15.19 -3.41
N VAL A 86 -6.48 14.47 -2.36
CA VAL A 86 -5.62 14.97 -1.29
C VAL A 86 -4.46 14.02 -0.98
N ASN A 87 -3.46 14.52 -0.25
CA ASN A 87 -2.47 13.66 0.40
C ASN A 87 -3.13 12.87 1.54
N SER A 88 -3.67 11.69 1.22
CA SER A 88 -4.36 10.83 2.18
C SER A 88 -3.46 10.40 3.35
N ASP A 89 -2.16 10.28 3.13
CA ASP A 89 -1.20 9.90 4.17
C ASP A 89 -1.14 10.97 5.27
N LEU A 90 -1.12 12.25 4.88
CA LEU A 90 -1.15 13.39 5.80
C LEU A 90 -2.51 13.52 6.52
N TYR A 91 -3.63 13.36 5.81
CA TYR A 91 -4.96 13.39 6.42
C TYR A 91 -5.13 12.28 7.46
N ASN A 92 -4.72 11.05 7.12
CA ASN A 92 -4.80 9.90 8.02
C ASN A 92 -3.89 10.10 9.24
N PHE A 93 -2.68 10.63 9.04
CA PHE A 93 -1.76 10.96 10.14
C PHE A 93 -2.37 11.99 11.09
N HIS A 94 -2.96 13.08 10.57
CA HIS A 94 -3.59 14.10 11.38
C HIS A 94 -4.86 13.58 12.10
N ALA A 95 -5.72 12.84 11.41
CA ALA A 95 -6.91 12.24 12.00
C ALA A 95 -6.55 11.24 13.11
N TYR A 96 -5.49 10.46 12.91
CA TYR A 96 -4.95 9.58 13.94
C TYR A 96 -4.50 10.38 15.17
N LYS A 97 -3.68 11.44 15.03
CA LYS A 97 -3.24 12.25 16.19
C LYS A 97 -4.43 12.80 16.98
N ASN A 98 -5.45 13.30 16.28
CA ASN A 98 -6.65 13.83 16.93
C ASN A 98 -7.44 12.74 17.66
N PHE A 99 -7.55 11.55 17.06
CA PHE A 99 -8.14 10.38 17.70
C PHE A 99 -7.37 10.01 18.98
N VAL A 100 -6.03 9.97 18.94
CA VAL A 100 -5.18 9.73 20.13
C VAL A 100 -5.49 10.74 21.23
N GLN A 101 -5.42 12.03 20.90
CA GLN A 101 -5.60 13.11 21.87
C GLN A 101 -7.01 13.12 22.47
N ALA A 102 -8.04 12.87 21.66
CA ALA A 102 -9.42 12.76 22.13
C ALA A 102 -9.59 11.56 23.07
N ASN A 103 -8.97 10.41 22.77
CA ASN A 103 -9.05 9.20 23.60
C ASN A 103 -8.25 9.30 24.90
N GLN A 104 -7.19 10.11 24.96
CA GLN A 104 -6.52 10.41 26.23
C GLN A 104 -7.40 11.18 27.21
N LEU A 105 -8.44 11.87 26.71
CA LEU A 105 -9.30 12.78 27.48
C LEU A 105 -10.73 12.23 27.68
N GLN A 106 -11.08 11.10 27.08
CA GLN A 106 -12.43 10.54 27.10
C GLN A 106 -12.42 9.09 27.59
N PRO A 107 -13.33 8.69 28.50
CA PRO A 107 -13.43 7.33 29.02
C PRO A 107 -14.05 6.37 27.99
N PHE A 108 -13.38 6.11 26.88
CA PHE A 108 -13.83 5.10 25.93
C PHE A 108 -13.66 3.68 26.48
N VAL A 109 -14.56 2.82 26.03
CA VAL A 109 -14.74 1.45 26.47
C VAL A 109 -13.90 0.58 25.58
N SER A 110 -12.82 0.10 26.16
CA SER A 110 -11.88 -0.77 25.47
C SER A 110 -12.43 -2.19 25.41
N VAL A 111 -12.07 -2.86 24.32
CA VAL A 111 -12.52 -4.21 23.99
C VAL A 111 -11.73 -5.24 24.80
N SER A 112 -12.34 -6.37 25.16
CA SER A 112 -11.65 -7.45 25.88
C SER A 112 -10.38 -7.86 25.14
N ALA A 113 -9.25 -7.89 25.85
CA ALA A 113 -7.93 -8.19 25.29
C ALA A 113 -7.99 -9.42 24.36
N GLN A 114 -8.57 -10.52 24.87
CA GLN A 114 -8.66 -11.83 24.20
C GLN A 114 -9.44 -11.84 22.87
N THR A 115 -10.12 -10.75 22.52
CA THR A 115 -11.06 -10.69 21.40
C THR A 115 -10.65 -9.71 20.31
N ALA A 116 -9.68 -8.83 20.56
CA ALA A 116 -9.17 -7.88 19.57
C ALA A 116 -7.72 -8.17 19.16
N GLU A 117 -7.21 -9.37 19.47
CA GLU A 117 -5.84 -9.82 19.21
C GLU A 117 -5.68 -10.28 17.76
N TRP A 118 -5.31 -9.34 16.91
CA TRP A 118 -5.01 -9.62 15.52
C TRP A 118 -3.68 -10.33 15.41
N ILE A 119 -3.72 -11.57 14.92
CA ILE A 119 -2.55 -12.34 14.57
C ILE A 119 -2.37 -12.32 13.06
N TYR A 120 -1.11 -12.24 12.65
CA TYR A 120 -0.76 -12.40 11.25
C TYR A 120 -1.03 -13.85 10.82
N GLY A 121 -1.71 -14.00 9.69
CA GLY A 121 -1.84 -15.28 8.99
C GLY A 121 -2.98 -16.18 9.45
N SER A 122 -3.19 -17.25 8.69
CA SER A 122 -3.91 -18.46 9.10
C SER A 122 -2.97 -19.66 8.85
N PRO A 123 -3.08 -20.77 9.60
CA PRO A 123 -2.18 -21.92 9.47
C PRO A 123 -2.08 -22.40 8.03
N GLY A 124 -0.85 -22.53 7.53
CA GLY A 124 -0.61 -23.20 6.25
C GLY A 124 -0.35 -22.31 5.05
N PHE A 125 -0.03 -21.02 5.22
CA PHE A 125 0.73 -20.31 4.17
C PHE A 125 2.15 -20.88 4.17
N ALA A 126 2.39 -21.88 3.32
CA ALA A 126 3.73 -22.44 3.17
C ALA A 126 4.66 -21.34 2.65
N ARG A 127 5.87 -21.27 3.22
CA ARG A 127 7.05 -20.75 2.49
C ARG A 127 6.99 -21.33 1.08
N SER A 128 7.19 -20.51 0.05
CA SER A 128 7.32 -21.03 -1.31
C SER A 128 8.48 -22.04 -1.34
N THR A 129 8.17 -23.34 -1.25
CA THR A 129 9.18 -24.40 -1.35
C THR A 129 9.55 -24.73 -2.79
N SER A 130 8.87 -24.11 -3.76
CA SER A 130 8.99 -24.43 -5.19
C SER A 130 9.77 -23.41 -6.02
N GLY A 131 10.34 -22.35 -5.42
CA GLY A 131 11.20 -21.41 -6.14
C GLY A 131 10.48 -20.61 -7.24
N ILE A 132 9.15 -20.58 -7.24
CA ILE A 132 8.37 -19.70 -8.11
C ILE A 132 8.22 -18.36 -7.37
N ALA A 133 8.58 -17.26 -8.03
CA ALA A 133 8.49 -15.87 -7.57
C ALA A 133 7.03 -15.48 -7.24
N ASN A 134 6.55 -15.94 -6.09
CA ASN A 134 5.21 -15.71 -5.57
C ASN A 134 5.15 -14.37 -4.85
N GLY A 135 5.37 -13.31 -5.62
CA GLY A 135 5.63 -11.97 -5.12
C GLY A 135 4.74 -11.54 -3.95
N ILE A 136 5.34 -10.82 -3.00
CA ILE A 136 4.67 -10.46 -1.75
C ILE A 136 4.29 -8.98 -1.67
N GLY A 137 4.70 -8.15 -2.63
CA GLY A 137 4.48 -6.69 -2.65
C GLY A 137 5.74 -5.89 -2.96
N ARG A 138 5.55 -4.61 -3.30
CA ARG A 138 6.61 -3.71 -3.78
C ARG A 138 7.66 -3.36 -2.72
N VAL A 139 8.92 -3.41 -3.13
CA VAL A 139 10.09 -2.90 -2.38
C VAL A 139 10.78 -1.77 -3.13
N THR A 140 11.05 -0.66 -2.44
CA THR A 140 11.66 0.55 -3.02
C THR A 140 13.09 0.82 -2.60
N PHE A 141 13.57 0.16 -1.54
CA PHE A 141 14.98 0.18 -1.15
C PHE A 141 15.37 -1.05 -0.34
N VAL A 142 16.67 -1.37 -0.37
CA VAL A 142 17.35 -2.34 0.48
C VAL A 142 18.69 -1.75 0.89
N LYS A 143 19.04 -1.77 2.18
CA LYS A 143 20.31 -1.23 2.70
C LYS A 143 20.87 -2.12 3.81
N LEU A 144 22.17 -2.31 3.82
CA LEU A 144 22.90 -2.94 4.91
C LEU A 144 23.37 -1.87 5.90
N ASP A 145 23.39 -2.22 7.19
CA ASP A 145 23.85 -1.32 8.23
C ASP A 145 25.38 -1.08 8.07
N PRO A 146 25.82 0.17 7.84
CA PRO A 146 27.25 0.49 7.68
C PRO A 146 28.06 0.16 8.94
N ASN A 147 27.44 0.10 10.12
CA ASN A 147 28.09 -0.27 11.37
C ASN A 147 28.55 -1.75 11.36
N ASP A 148 28.03 -2.57 10.46
CA ASP A 148 28.37 -3.99 10.31
C ASP A 148 29.26 -4.26 9.08
N ALA A 149 29.78 -3.22 8.41
CA ALA A 149 30.60 -3.35 7.21
C ALA A 149 31.87 -4.21 7.42
N GLY A 150 32.48 -4.12 8.61
CA GLY A 150 33.65 -4.92 8.99
C GLY A 150 33.33 -6.37 9.39
N ASN A 151 32.06 -6.74 9.54
CA ASN A 151 31.66 -8.10 9.88
C ASN A 151 31.50 -8.94 8.61
N ALA A 152 32.35 -9.97 8.46
CA ALA A 152 32.35 -10.86 7.30
C ALA A 152 31.22 -11.91 7.31
N ALA A 153 30.63 -12.22 8.47
CA ALA A 153 29.62 -13.28 8.61
C ALA A 153 28.19 -12.77 8.38
N SER A 154 27.91 -11.56 8.84
CA SER A 154 26.55 -11.01 8.79
C SER A 154 26.51 -9.49 8.80
N ALA A 155 25.41 -8.92 8.32
CA ALA A 155 25.05 -7.53 8.55
C ALA A 155 23.57 -7.40 8.90
N THR A 156 23.23 -6.39 9.69
CA THR A 156 21.84 -5.93 9.78
C THR A 156 21.39 -5.41 8.42
N ILE A 157 20.22 -5.84 7.96
CA ILE A 157 19.64 -5.42 6.67
C ILE A 157 18.29 -4.74 6.90
N TYR A 158 18.02 -3.71 6.10
CA TYR A 158 16.75 -3.00 6.08
C TYR A 158 16.15 -3.02 4.68
N ALA A 159 14.83 -3.20 4.59
CA ALA A 159 14.08 -3.09 3.34
C ALA A 159 12.82 -2.25 3.56
N GLY A 160 12.44 -1.43 2.59
CA GLY A 160 11.24 -0.59 2.67
C GLY A 160 10.20 -0.92 1.62
N ALA A 161 8.94 -0.92 2.05
CA ALA A 161 7.77 -1.08 1.20
C ALA A 161 6.90 0.19 1.26
N PRO A 162 6.50 0.79 0.12
CA PRO A 162 5.77 2.06 0.09
C PRO A 162 4.45 2.09 0.84
N LYS A 163 3.80 0.94 1.03
CA LYS A 163 2.58 0.78 1.83
C LYS A 163 2.71 -0.27 2.92
N GLY A 164 3.90 -0.84 3.11
CA GLY A 164 4.11 -2.03 3.95
C GLY A 164 5.17 -1.91 5.04
N GLY A 165 5.74 -0.72 5.27
CA GLY A 165 6.66 -0.50 6.38
C GLY A 165 8.13 -0.64 6.04
N ILE A 166 8.95 -0.36 7.05
CA ILE A 166 10.37 -0.74 7.07
C ILE A 166 10.50 -2.08 7.78
N TRP A 167 11.30 -2.96 7.19
CA TRP A 167 11.62 -4.26 7.72
C TRP A 167 13.11 -4.34 8.03
N LYS A 168 13.44 -4.96 9.15
CA LYS A 168 14.81 -5.23 9.62
C LYS A 168 15.04 -6.73 9.72
N GLY A 169 16.20 -7.20 9.29
CA GLY A 169 16.61 -8.59 9.39
C GLY A 169 18.10 -8.72 9.66
N THR A 170 18.57 -9.97 9.72
CA THR A 170 19.99 -10.30 9.75
C THR A 170 20.37 -10.99 8.44
N PHE A 171 21.11 -10.30 7.59
CA PHE A 171 21.63 -10.85 6.35
C PHE A 171 22.88 -11.68 6.63
N ASN A 172 22.83 -12.96 6.32
CA ASN A 172 23.98 -13.86 6.40
C ASN A 172 24.80 -13.70 5.12
N LYS A 173 26.01 -13.13 5.24
CA LYS A 173 26.89 -12.84 4.10
C LYS A 173 27.48 -14.10 3.46
N THR A 174 27.50 -15.22 4.18
CA THR A 174 27.97 -16.52 3.66
C THR A 174 26.90 -17.22 2.82
N THR A 175 25.65 -17.25 3.29
CA THR A 175 24.55 -17.92 2.59
C THR A 175 23.79 -16.99 1.65
N GLY A 176 23.91 -15.68 1.83
CA GLY A 176 23.16 -14.66 1.08
C GLY A 176 21.67 -14.66 1.40
N LEU A 177 21.25 -15.13 2.59
CA LEU A 177 19.85 -15.26 3.02
C LEU A 177 19.54 -14.38 4.23
N VAL A 178 18.25 -14.08 4.41
CA VAL A 178 17.70 -13.45 5.61
C VAL A 178 16.70 -14.42 6.24
N PRO A 179 16.98 -14.99 7.42
CA PRO A 179 16.14 -16.04 7.98
C PRO A 179 14.81 -15.52 8.54
N ASN A 180 14.79 -14.28 9.04
CA ASN A 180 13.63 -13.62 9.64
C ASN A 180 13.68 -12.11 9.40
N TRP A 181 12.49 -11.50 9.30
CA TRP A 181 12.29 -10.06 9.23
C TRP A 181 11.39 -9.57 10.37
N THR A 182 11.57 -8.31 10.76
CA THR A 182 10.74 -7.63 11.78
C THR A 182 10.39 -6.24 11.28
N CYS A 183 9.11 -5.86 11.36
CA CYS A 183 8.68 -4.52 10.98
C CYS A 183 9.05 -3.49 12.07
N LEU A 184 9.49 -2.30 11.67
CA LEU A 184 9.88 -1.20 12.56
C LEU A 184 8.89 -0.04 12.59
N THR A 185 7.77 -0.17 11.87
CA THR A 185 6.86 0.95 11.61
C THR A 185 5.39 0.60 11.83
N ASP A 186 5.05 -0.55 12.44
CA ASP A 186 3.64 -0.97 12.60
C ASP A 186 2.80 0.03 13.41
N GLY A 187 3.43 0.83 14.28
CA GLY A 187 2.79 1.86 15.09
C GLY A 187 2.71 3.24 14.42
N LEU A 188 3.33 3.43 13.25
CA LEU A 188 3.26 4.71 12.55
C LEU A 188 1.92 4.86 11.84
N PRO A 189 1.22 6.00 11.99
CA PRO A 189 -0.02 6.28 11.26
C PRO A 189 0.11 6.40 9.75
N ASN A 190 1.35 6.52 9.30
CA ASN A 190 1.73 6.27 7.94
C ASN A 190 2.93 5.32 7.95
N ILE A 191 2.71 4.09 7.49
CA ILE A 191 3.76 3.07 7.44
C ILE A 191 4.54 3.07 6.12
N GLY A 192 4.24 3.99 5.19
CA GLY A 192 4.89 3.97 3.90
C GLY A 192 6.38 4.31 4.00
N ALA A 193 7.23 3.62 3.25
CA ALA A 193 8.67 3.82 3.24
C ALA A 193 9.21 3.93 1.82
N SER A 194 9.91 5.03 1.54
CA SER A 194 10.51 5.34 0.23
C SER A 194 12.03 5.19 0.21
N ASP A 195 12.70 5.59 1.31
CA ASP A 195 14.15 5.46 1.48
C ASP A 195 14.53 5.57 2.97
N LEU A 196 15.76 5.19 3.31
CA LEU A 196 16.30 5.18 4.67
C LEU A 196 17.78 5.59 4.70
N CYS A 197 18.18 6.48 5.61
CA CYS A 197 19.60 6.67 5.94
C CYS A 197 19.90 6.10 7.33
N ILE A 198 21.04 5.40 7.44
CA ILE A 198 21.52 4.79 8.69
C ILE A 198 22.79 5.52 9.09
N HIS A 199 22.86 5.99 10.33
CA HIS A 199 24.03 6.71 10.81
C HIS A 199 25.27 5.79 10.83
N PRO A 200 26.41 6.22 10.25
CA PRO A 200 27.55 5.35 9.93
C PRO A 200 28.26 4.75 11.15
N THR A 201 28.14 5.39 12.31
CA THR A 201 28.80 4.98 13.57
C THR A 201 27.84 4.82 14.75
N ASN A 202 26.53 4.98 14.52
CA ASN A 202 25.52 4.86 15.57
C ASN A 202 24.23 4.25 15.00
N ARG A 203 24.14 2.92 15.04
CA ARG A 203 22.97 2.15 14.56
C ARG A 203 21.62 2.52 15.17
N ASN A 204 21.59 3.33 16.23
CA ASN A 204 20.35 3.79 16.82
C ASN A 204 19.75 4.99 16.08
N ILE A 205 20.53 5.72 15.27
CA ILE A 205 20.07 6.90 14.56
C ILE A 205 19.78 6.56 13.10
N LEU A 206 18.51 6.69 12.69
CA LEU A 206 18.08 6.50 11.31
C LEU A 206 17.13 7.63 10.87
N TYR A 207 17.09 7.89 9.57
CA TYR A 207 16.18 8.85 8.93
C TYR A 207 15.39 8.15 7.84
N LEU A 208 14.07 8.11 7.98
CA LEU A 208 13.13 7.48 7.06
C LEU A 208 12.46 8.54 6.20
N VAL A 209 12.43 8.30 4.90
CA VAL A 209 11.49 8.98 4.00
C VAL A 209 10.17 8.23 4.00
N SER A 210 9.12 8.87 4.49
CA SER A 210 7.77 8.29 4.46
C SER A 210 7.16 8.30 3.06
N GLY A 211 6.17 7.43 2.83
CA GLY A 211 5.36 7.43 1.60
C GLY A 211 5.87 6.54 0.48
N ASP A 212 5.73 7.03 -0.77
CA ASP A 212 6.02 6.27 -2.00
C ASP A 212 6.75 7.15 -3.03
N LYS A 213 8.04 6.86 -3.28
CA LYS A 213 8.87 7.59 -4.26
C LYS A 213 8.38 7.46 -5.70
N ASN A 214 7.57 6.44 -6.00
CA ASN A 214 7.00 6.17 -7.32
C ASN A 214 5.54 6.67 -7.44
N ALA A 215 4.98 7.29 -6.39
CA ALA A 215 3.70 8.00 -6.50
C ALA A 215 3.89 9.31 -7.28
N GLY A 216 3.24 9.44 -8.43
CA GLY A 216 3.54 10.56 -9.33
C GLY A 216 2.57 10.80 -10.49
N ILE A 217 1.44 10.11 -10.56
CA ILE A 217 0.42 10.44 -11.57
C ILE A 217 -0.48 11.55 -10.98
N GLY A 218 -0.61 12.65 -11.73
CA GLY A 218 -1.55 13.75 -11.48
C GLY A 218 -1.39 14.52 -10.17
N ASN A 219 -0.18 14.65 -9.61
CA ASN A 219 0.06 15.33 -8.33
C ASN A 219 -0.60 14.62 -7.12
N SER A 220 -0.45 13.30 -7.01
CA SER A 220 -0.82 12.53 -5.82
C SER A 220 0.41 12.19 -4.96
N PRO A 221 1.01 13.15 -4.24
CA PRO A 221 2.15 12.89 -3.39
C PRO A 221 1.77 11.94 -2.25
N SER A 222 2.72 11.08 -1.90
CA SER A 222 2.62 10.06 -0.86
C SER A 222 3.67 10.36 0.19
N GLY A 223 3.32 10.20 1.46
CA GLY A 223 4.18 10.51 2.61
C GLY A 223 3.92 11.85 3.29
N ILE A 224 4.57 12.03 4.44
CA ILE A 224 4.46 13.19 5.34
C ILE A 224 5.81 13.89 5.57
N GLY A 225 6.87 13.47 4.87
CA GLY A 225 8.23 14.00 5.00
C GLY A 225 9.21 13.02 5.62
N ILE A 226 10.24 13.56 6.29
CA ILE A 226 11.33 12.78 6.89
C ILE A 226 11.06 12.55 8.38
N MET A 227 11.09 11.28 8.77
CA MET A 227 10.99 10.81 10.15
C MET A 227 12.39 10.42 10.66
N LYS A 228 12.65 10.60 11.95
CA LYS A 228 13.91 10.26 12.61
C LYS A 228 13.67 9.31 13.78
N THR A 229 14.57 8.37 13.96
CA THR A 229 14.69 7.55 15.17
C THR A 229 16.06 7.76 15.82
N THR A 230 16.12 7.59 17.14
CA THR A 230 17.37 7.60 17.93
C THR A 230 17.52 6.36 18.81
N ASP A 231 16.70 5.33 18.58
CA ASP A 231 16.66 4.07 19.33
C ASP A 231 16.63 2.83 18.41
N GLY A 232 17.10 2.98 17.17
CA GLY A 232 17.26 1.86 16.23
C GLY A 232 15.96 1.46 15.53
N GLY A 233 14.99 2.38 15.47
CA GLY A 233 13.70 2.21 14.80
C GLY A 233 12.59 1.69 15.71
N ALA A 234 12.74 1.77 17.04
CA ALA A 234 11.66 1.46 17.97
C ALA A 234 10.66 2.61 18.07
N THR A 235 11.14 3.87 18.07
CA THR A 235 10.35 5.11 17.98
C THR A 235 10.69 5.85 16.70
N TRP A 236 9.72 6.58 16.11
CA TRP A 236 9.99 7.57 15.06
C TRP A 236 9.30 8.89 15.37
N LEU A 237 10.01 9.99 15.13
CA LEU A 237 9.53 11.35 15.31
C LEU A 237 9.67 12.14 14.00
N PRO A 238 8.76 13.07 13.70
CA PRO A 238 8.95 13.97 12.57
C PRO A 238 10.19 14.85 12.76
N THR A 239 10.90 15.12 11.67
CA THR A 239 11.94 16.17 11.60
C THR A 239 11.32 17.52 11.26
N ALA A 240 12.11 18.60 11.09
CA ALA A 240 11.57 19.86 10.59
C ALA A 240 11.11 19.78 9.12
N PHE A 241 11.59 18.80 8.34
CA PHE A 241 11.19 18.58 6.96
C PHE A 241 10.00 17.59 6.90
N TYR A 242 8.86 18.04 7.43
CA TYR A 242 7.61 17.28 7.54
C TYR A 242 6.39 18.18 7.37
N ASP A 243 5.25 17.59 6.98
CA ASP A 243 3.94 18.24 6.91
C ASP A 243 3.09 17.74 8.09
N ASP A 244 2.43 18.64 8.82
CA ASP A 244 1.55 18.31 9.96
C ASP A 244 0.11 18.76 9.82
N VAL A 245 -0.22 19.57 8.81
CA VAL A 245 -1.57 20.12 8.61
C VAL A 245 -2.01 19.95 7.16
N PRO A 246 -3.07 19.15 6.90
CA PRO A 246 -3.65 19.08 5.57
C PRO A 246 -4.25 20.43 5.13
N PRO A 247 -4.28 20.76 3.82
CA PRO A 247 -3.97 19.91 2.67
C PRO A 247 -2.52 20.08 2.16
N SER A 248 -1.56 20.46 3.02
CA SER A 248 -0.24 20.89 2.55
C SER A 248 0.49 19.84 1.69
N PHE A 249 1.25 20.36 0.72
CA PHE A 249 2.06 19.61 -0.25
C PHE A 249 3.49 20.17 -0.30
N SER A 250 4.02 20.57 0.86
CA SER A 250 5.04 21.63 0.92
C SER A 250 6.38 21.26 0.28
N PHE A 251 6.70 19.97 0.22
CA PHE A 251 7.98 19.44 -0.26
C PHE A 251 7.87 18.47 -1.44
N GLY A 252 6.64 18.17 -1.89
CA GLY A 252 6.41 17.22 -2.98
C GLY A 252 6.88 15.79 -2.65
N THR A 253 7.15 14.96 -3.67
CA THR A 253 7.61 13.58 -3.46
C THR A 253 9.12 13.58 -3.18
N ILE A 254 9.51 13.03 -2.03
CA ILE A 254 10.92 12.79 -1.67
C ILE A 254 11.33 11.42 -2.22
N ARG A 255 12.34 11.38 -3.10
CA ARG A 255 12.73 10.16 -3.82
C ARG A 255 13.88 9.41 -3.18
N LYS A 256 14.86 10.12 -2.60
CA LYS A 256 16.10 9.52 -2.08
C LYS A 256 16.80 10.44 -1.09
N LEU A 257 17.47 9.86 -0.10
CA LEU A 257 18.34 10.53 0.86
C LEU A 257 19.81 10.14 0.66
N ILE A 258 20.68 11.13 0.78
CA ILE A 258 22.14 10.93 0.84
C ILE A 258 22.66 11.50 2.16
N MET A 259 23.46 10.71 2.88
CA MET A 259 24.11 11.10 4.12
C MET A 259 25.63 11.25 3.92
N ASP A 260 26.20 12.28 4.55
CA ASP A 260 27.64 12.37 4.70
C ASP A 260 28.13 11.44 5.80
N ASN A 261 28.88 10.40 5.42
CA ASN A 261 29.46 9.47 6.38
C ASN A 261 30.49 10.14 7.32
N SER A 262 31.11 11.25 6.90
CA SER A 262 32.08 12.00 7.72
C SER A 262 31.43 13.02 8.65
N ASN A 263 30.24 13.50 8.30
CA ASN A 263 29.43 14.40 9.11
C ASN A 263 27.94 14.03 9.00
N PRO A 264 27.43 13.07 9.79
CA PRO A 264 26.06 12.55 9.65
C PRO A 264 24.92 13.54 9.92
N LEU A 265 25.23 14.76 10.37
CA LEU A 265 24.26 15.86 10.45
C LEU A 265 24.01 16.53 9.10
N ARG A 266 24.95 16.36 8.16
CA ARG A 266 24.90 16.89 6.80
C ARG A 266 24.29 15.85 5.85
N MET A 267 23.13 16.17 5.27
CA MET A 267 22.35 15.27 4.41
C MET A 267 21.63 16.02 3.29
N TRP A 268 21.23 15.28 2.26
CA TRP A 268 20.45 15.78 1.11
C TRP A 268 19.23 14.91 0.85
N ALA A 269 18.19 15.54 0.33
CA ALA A 269 17.00 14.90 -0.22
C ALA A 269 16.82 15.33 -1.68
N ALA A 270 16.71 14.36 -2.59
CA ALA A 270 16.20 14.60 -3.94
C ALA A 270 14.68 14.59 -3.89
N THR A 271 14.04 15.68 -4.33
CA THR A 271 12.59 15.83 -4.31
C THR A 271 12.06 16.33 -5.65
N THR A 272 10.74 16.31 -5.83
CA THR A 272 10.10 16.99 -6.98
C THR A 272 10.21 18.51 -6.93
N ASN A 273 10.55 19.10 -5.78
CA ASN A 273 10.62 20.55 -5.56
C ASN A 273 12.07 21.08 -5.46
N GLY A 274 13.06 20.20 -5.49
CA GLY A 274 14.48 20.54 -5.51
C GLY A 274 15.37 19.54 -4.80
N ILE A 275 16.67 19.81 -4.82
CA ILE A 275 17.62 19.21 -3.87
C ILE A 275 17.58 20.05 -2.60
N VAL A 276 17.15 19.41 -1.51
CA VAL A 276 17.07 20.02 -0.19
C VAL A 276 18.22 19.51 0.67
N ARG A 277 18.89 20.38 1.41
CA ARG A 277 20.02 20.05 2.28
C ARG A 277 19.71 20.42 3.74
N THR A 278 20.28 19.66 4.65
CA THR A 278 20.40 20.01 6.07
C THR A 278 21.86 19.93 6.51
N LEU A 279 22.23 20.71 7.52
CA LEU A 279 23.54 20.68 8.18
C LEU A 279 23.46 20.28 9.67
N ASP A 280 22.26 20.06 10.20
CA ASP A 280 21.98 19.90 11.62
C ASP A 280 21.07 18.70 11.92
N GLY A 281 21.00 17.75 10.99
CA GLY A 281 20.18 16.55 11.16
C GLY A 281 18.68 16.80 10.99
N TRP A 282 18.31 17.66 10.04
CA TRP A 282 16.94 18.08 9.71
C TRP A 282 16.23 18.89 10.81
N GLN A 283 16.98 19.68 11.59
CA GLN A 283 16.37 20.71 12.44
C GLN A 283 16.09 21.97 11.62
N THR A 284 16.95 22.27 10.65
CA THR A 284 16.74 23.26 9.60
C THR A 284 17.12 22.69 8.24
N PHE A 285 16.64 23.31 7.17
CA PHE A 285 16.91 22.89 5.80
C PHE A 285 16.87 24.06 4.81
N THR A 286 17.56 23.90 3.69
CA THR A 286 17.63 24.87 2.58
C THR A 286 17.51 24.15 1.24
N THR A 287 16.82 24.76 0.28
CA THR A 287 16.80 24.27 -1.11
C THR A 287 18.06 24.78 -1.82
N GLU A 288 18.96 23.86 -2.17
CA GLU A 288 20.25 24.18 -2.81
C GLU A 288 20.13 24.27 -4.33
N GLN A 289 19.22 23.48 -4.91
CA GLN A 289 19.01 23.45 -6.35
C GLN A 289 17.52 23.24 -6.64
N ALA A 290 16.90 24.19 -7.31
CA ALA A 290 15.51 24.08 -7.75
C ALA A 290 15.38 23.11 -8.94
N GLY A 291 14.26 22.39 -9.01
CA GLY A 291 13.95 21.44 -10.07
C GLY A 291 13.24 20.19 -9.54
N SER A 292 12.75 19.33 -10.44
CA SER A 292 12.22 18.01 -10.07
C SER A 292 13.28 16.94 -10.34
N PHE A 293 13.86 16.40 -9.27
CA PHE A 293 15.00 15.49 -9.33
C PHE A 293 14.55 14.05 -9.21
N TRP A 294 14.82 13.22 -10.21
CA TRP A 294 14.45 11.79 -10.22
C TRP A 294 15.37 10.95 -9.34
N ASP A 295 16.67 11.25 -9.38
CA ASP A 295 17.68 10.47 -8.68
C ASP A 295 18.89 11.35 -8.27
N ILE A 296 19.63 10.87 -7.27
CA ILE A 296 20.86 11.45 -6.73
C ILE A 296 21.81 10.33 -6.29
N GLU A 297 23.08 10.42 -6.65
CA GLU A 297 24.10 9.42 -6.34
C GLU A 297 25.35 10.03 -5.72
N LYS A 298 26.01 9.22 -4.88
CA LYS A 298 27.30 9.55 -4.25
C LYS A 298 28.43 8.82 -4.97
N GLY A 299 29.51 9.54 -5.27
CA GLY A 299 30.72 8.95 -5.87
C GLY A 299 31.36 7.84 -5.02
N GLN A 300 31.94 6.82 -5.67
CA GLN A 300 32.56 5.64 -5.02
C GLN A 300 33.95 5.91 -4.40
N ASN A 301 34.08 6.83 -3.44
CA ASN A 301 35.26 6.89 -2.54
C ASN A 301 34.95 7.68 -1.27
N SER A 302 35.36 7.16 -0.11
CA SER A 302 35.23 7.83 1.21
C SER A 302 35.88 9.21 1.29
N SER A 303 36.86 9.53 0.42
CA SER A 303 37.46 10.86 0.31
C SER A 303 36.78 11.77 -0.71
N ASN A 304 35.92 11.23 -1.59
CA ASN A 304 35.34 11.97 -2.69
C ASN A 304 33.97 12.54 -2.32
N GLN A 305 33.99 13.84 -2.07
CA GLN A 305 32.85 14.70 -1.85
C GLN A 305 32.12 15.04 -3.17
N HIS A 306 31.72 14.01 -3.93
CA HIS A 306 31.01 14.18 -5.19
C HIS A 306 29.56 13.67 -5.12
N LEU A 307 28.64 14.50 -5.59
CA LEU A 307 27.23 14.15 -5.81
C LEU A 307 26.88 14.34 -7.28
N ILE A 308 26.05 13.46 -7.82
CA ILE A 308 25.46 13.57 -9.14
C ILE A 308 23.94 13.49 -8.97
N ALA A 309 23.18 14.31 -9.67
CA ALA A 309 21.72 14.28 -9.62
C ALA A 309 21.12 14.53 -11.00
N CYS A 310 19.97 13.94 -11.30
CA CYS A 310 19.31 14.12 -12.60
C CYS A 310 17.86 14.58 -12.46
N THR A 311 17.43 15.42 -13.40
CA THR A 311 16.03 15.80 -13.61
C THR A 311 15.50 15.10 -14.86
N SER A 312 14.31 15.46 -15.32
CA SER A 312 13.78 14.99 -16.62
C SER A 312 14.54 15.54 -17.83
N SER A 313 15.44 16.52 -17.65
CA SER A 313 16.08 17.21 -18.75
C SER A 313 17.54 17.60 -18.57
N ARG A 314 18.11 17.44 -17.36
CA ARG A 314 19.46 17.88 -17.04
C ARG A 314 20.14 16.94 -16.04
N VAL A 315 21.46 16.95 -16.04
CA VAL A 315 22.29 16.35 -15.00
C VAL A 315 23.07 17.46 -14.29
N TYR A 316 23.12 17.37 -12.97
CA TYR A 316 23.87 18.28 -12.11
C TYR A 316 24.93 17.49 -11.35
N THR A 317 26.09 18.10 -11.14
CA THR A 317 27.13 17.57 -10.27
C THR A 317 27.49 18.58 -9.20
N SER A 318 27.98 18.06 -8.08
CA SER A 318 28.63 18.84 -7.06
C SER A 318 29.99 18.21 -6.76
N ASN A 319 31.03 19.04 -6.71
CA ASN A 319 32.40 18.62 -6.44
C ASN A 319 32.84 18.94 -5.00
N ASN A 320 31.96 19.53 -4.19
CA ASN A 320 32.16 19.94 -2.80
C ASN A 320 31.01 19.42 -1.91
N PHE A 321 30.56 18.20 -2.20
CA PHE A 321 29.51 17.48 -1.49
C PHE A 321 28.24 18.29 -1.31
N GLY A 322 27.70 18.86 -2.37
CA GLY A 322 26.39 19.51 -2.39
C GLY A 322 26.34 20.93 -1.84
N ASP A 323 27.49 21.57 -1.57
CA ASP A 323 27.54 23.00 -1.22
C ASP A 323 27.32 23.90 -2.45
N THR A 324 27.77 23.47 -3.63
CA THR A 324 27.45 24.12 -4.91
C THR A 324 27.13 23.10 -5.98
N TRP A 325 26.19 23.43 -6.87
CA TRP A 325 25.74 22.56 -7.97
C TRP A 325 25.99 23.21 -9.32
N THR A 326 26.51 22.43 -10.26
CA THR A 326 26.76 22.84 -11.64
C THR A 326 26.07 21.87 -12.60
N ALA A 327 25.41 22.39 -13.63
CA ALA A 327 24.92 21.55 -14.70
C ALA A 327 26.10 20.94 -15.46
N VAL A 328 25.98 19.68 -15.87
CA VAL A 328 27.03 18.99 -16.63
C VAL A 328 26.99 19.47 -18.08
N GLU A 329 28.12 19.95 -18.58
CA GLU A 329 28.27 20.47 -19.93
C GLU A 329 28.25 19.38 -21.02
N ASN A 330 27.95 19.80 -22.25
CA ASN A 330 28.03 18.94 -23.42
C ASN A 330 29.44 18.96 -24.04
N ASN A 331 30.22 17.91 -23.82
CA ASN A 331 31.49 17.63 -24.51
C ASN A 331 32.51 18.79 -24.47
N GLY A 332 32.68 19.43 -23.31
CA GLY A 332 33.61 20.54 -23.10
C GLY A 332 33.21 21.88 -23.76
N GLY A 333 31.96 21.99 -24.23
CA GLY A 333 31.39 23.27 -24.66
C GLY A 333 30.81 24.08 -23.50
N THR A 334 30.55 25.38 -23.70
CA THR A 334 29.96 26.28 -22.69
C THR A 334 28.46 26.08 -22.44
N ALA A 335 27.85 25.04 -23.04
CA ALA A 335 26.42 24.78 -22.98
C ALA A 335 26.12 23.51 -22.19
N ASP A 336 25.12 23.59 -21.31
CA ASP A 336 24.60 22.47 -20.52
C ASP A 336 24.16 21.31 -21.43
N TYR A 337 24.44 20.08 -21.00
CA TYR A 337 23.83 18.90 -21.61
C TYR A 337 22.34 18.83 -21.25
N THR A 338 21.49 18.86 -22.28
CA THR A 338 20.03 18.79 -22.11
C THR A 338 19.43 17.60 -22.85
N PHE A 339 18.39 17.00 -22.26
CA PHE A 339 17.58 15.94 -22.85
C PHE A 339 16.09 16.17 -22.54
N SER A 340 15.21 15.35 -23.09
CA SER A 340 13.77 15.36 -22.77
C SER A 340 13.34 13.94 -22.45
N SER A 341 12.97 13.68 -21.20
CA SER A 341 12.61 12.35 -20.73
C SER A 341 11.34 12.35 -19.90
N SER A 342 10.64 11.21 -19.90
CA SER A 342 9.60 10.95 -18.89
C SER A 342 10.20 10.49 -17.56
N ARG A 343 11.34 9.78 -17.59
CA ARG A 343 12.09 9.29 -16.43
C ARG A 343 13.59 9.22 -16.75
N ALA A 344 14.43 9.45 -15.74
CA ALA A 344 15.88 9.27 -15.79
C ALA A 344 16.40 8.67 -14.47
N GLU A 345 17.39 7.77 -14.54
CA GLU A 345 18.19 7.23 -13.42
C GLU A 345 19.67 7.47 -13.73
N ILE A 346 20.49 7.53 -12.69
CA ILE A 346 21.95 7.57 -12.79
C ILE A 346 22.57 6.43 -12.00
N CYS A 347 23.74 5.95 -12.42
CA CYS A 347 24.53 5.03 -11.59
C CYS A 347 26.02 5.33 -11.74
N VAL A 348 26.78 5.04 -10.69
CA VAL A 348 28.20 5.39 -10.62
C VAL A 348 29.05 4.26 -11.18
N SER A 349 29.93 4.56 -12.14
CA SER A 349 30.84 3.56 -12.71
C SER A 349 31.88 3.12 -11.68
N SER A 350 32.37 1.88 -11.78
CA SER A 350 33.51 1.40 -11.00
C SER A 350 34.79 2.20 -11.24
N ASP A 351 34.87 2.94 -12.34
CA ASP A 351 36.00 3.82 -12.66
C ASP A 351 35.79 5.28 -12.21
N PHE A 352 34.78 5.53 -11.36
CA PHE A 352 34.48 6.88 -10.87
C PHE A 352 35.66 7.52 -10.13
N VAL A 353 36.45 6.74 -9.40
CA VAL A 353 37.60 7.26 -8.64
C VAL A 353 38.62 7.92 -9.55
N ASN A 354 38.88 7.34 -10.73
CA ASN A 354 39.90 7.84 -11.65
C ASN A 354 39.33 8.88 -12.61
N ASN A 355 38.12 8.64 -13.12
CA ASN A 355 37.56 9.42 -14.23
C ASN A 355 36.30 10.22 -13.88
N ARG A 356 35.83 10.17 -12.63
CA ARG A 356 34.53 10.73 -12.21
C ARG A 356 33.39 10.29 -13.13
N SER A 357 33.48 9.05 -13.61
CA SER A 357 32.60 8.51 -14.65
C SER A 357 31.31 7.94 -14.09
N PHE A 358 30.19 8.27 -14.72
CA PHE A 358 28.87 7.78 -14.34
C PHE A 358 28.01 7.55 -15.57
N TYR A 359 27.00 6.71 -15.43
CA TYR A 359 26.03 6.44 -16.49
C TYR A 359 24.74 7.20 -16.22
N LEU A 360 24.10 7.63 -17.30
CA LEU A 360 22.76 8.17 -17.33
C LEU A 360 21.90 7.25 -18.20
N TRP A 361 20.81 6.73 -17.64
CA TRP A 361 19.75 6.08 -18.41
C TRP A 361 18.50 6.95 -18.36
N TYR A 362 18.01 7.34 -19.53
CA TYR A 362 16.74 8.05 -19.65
C TYR A 362 15.89 7.47 -20.77
N VAL A 363 14.58 7.58 -20.60
CA VAL A 363 13.60 7.14 -21.58
C VAL A 363 12.89 8.34 -22.20
N THR A 364 12.83 8.37 -23.53
CA THR A 364 12.18 9.45 -24.29
C THR A 364 10.88 8.96 -24.90
N GLY A 365 9.82 9.76 -24.75
CA GLY A 365 8.47 9.44 -25.21
C GLY A 365 7.80 8.38 -24.35
N SER A 366 6.50 8.56 -24.10
CA SER A 366 5.64 7.49 -23.58
C SER A 366 4.89 6.92 -24.79
N GLY A 367 5.24 5.69 -25.17
CA GLY A 367 4.75 5.17 -26.43
C GLY A 367 5.56 3.99 -26.91
N THR A 368 6.51 4.33 -27.77
CA THR A 368 7.70 3.57 -28.05
C THR A 368 8.80 4.17 -27.19
N THR A 369 8.91 3.75 -25.92
CA THR A 369 9.94 4.26 -25.00
C THR A 369 11.30 4.00 -25.62
N THR A 370 11.96 5.03 -26.15
CA THR A 370 13.35 4.90 -26.59
C THR A 370 14.20 4.98 -25.33
N SER A 371 14.90 3.90 -25.02
CA SER A 371 15.89 3.87 -23.96
C SER A 371 17.19 4.44 -24.49
N ASN A 372 17.76 5.38 -23.75
CA ASN A 372 19.02 6.03 -24.08
C ASN A 372 19.96 5.89 -22.89
N ILE A 373 21.11 5.24 -23.10
CA ILE A 373 22.16 5.11 -22.10
C ILE A 373 23.41 5.83 -22.61
N LYS A 374 23.91 6.73 -21.78
CA LYS A 374 25.17 7.44 -22.00
C LYS A 374 26.08 7.26 -20.80
N ILE A 375 27.39 7.29 -21.05
CA ILE A 375 28.40 7.42 -20.00
C ILE A 375 29.04 8.81 -20.08
N TYR A 376 29.25 9.44 -18.94
CA TYR A 376 30.03 10.67 -18.82
C TYR A 376 31.41 10.34 -18.25
N SER A 377 32.43 11.08 -18.70
CA SER A 377 33.77 11.11 -18.11
C SER A 377 34.07 12.53 -17.66
N GLY A 378 34.31 12.73 -16.36
CA GLY A 378 34.58 14.03 -15.77
C GLY A 378 36.04 14.49 -15.94
N THR A 379 36.96 13.63 -16.36
CA THR A 379 38.34 14.01 -16.70
C THR A 379 38.45 14.62 -18.08
N THR A 380 37.65 14.13 -19.03
CA THR A 380 37.59 14.64 -20.40
C THR A 380 36.41 15.57 -20.65
N SER A 381 35.48 15.68 -19.71
CA SER A 381 34.21 16.42 -19.82
C SER A 381 33.35 15.97 -21.00
N THR A 382 33.31 14.67 -21.28
CA THR A 382 32.67 14.10 -22.48
C THR A 382 31.59 13.09 -22.15
N TRP A 383 30.48 13.17 -22.89
CA TRP A 383 29.44 12.16 -22.99
C TRP A 383 29.71 11.20 -24.15
N THR A 384 29.54 9.91 -23.92
CA THR A 384 29.62 8.86 -24.94
C THR A 384 28.33 8.05 -24.95
N ASP A 385 27.75 7.90 -26.14
CA ASP A 385 26.59 7.02 -26.35
C ASP A 385 26.95 5.56 -26.15
N ARG A 386 26.13 4.86 -25.38
CA ARG A 386 26.26 3.42 -25.14
C ARG A 386 25.12 2.66 -25.78
N TYR A 387 23.89 3.14 -25.60
CA TYR A 387 22.70 2.51 -26.16
C TYR A 387 21.67 3.55 -26.58
N THR A 388 21.10 3.37 -27.77
CA THR A 388 19.86 4.01 -28.18
C THR A 388 19.02 2.96 -28.88
N GLY A 389 17.85 2.65 -28.33
CA GLY A 389 17.01 1.62 -28.90
C GLY A 389 15.64 1.57 -28.27
N THR A 390 14.74 0.85 -28.92
CA THR A 390 13.37 0.67 -28.43
C THR A 390 13.40 -0.21 -27.18
N ASN A 391 12.93 0.36 -26.08
CA ASN A 391 12.40 -0.34 -24.93
C ASN A 391 13.35 -1.36 -24.28
N LEU A 392 14.46 -0.87 -23.71
CA LEU A 392 15.51 -1.71 -23.10
C LEU A 392 14.99 -2.60 -21.96
N ALA A 393 13.90 -2.25 -21.29
CA ALA A 393 13.40 -3.05 -20.16
C ALA A 393 11.86 -3.19 -20.12
N HIS A 394 11.25 -3.22 -21.32
CA HIS A 394 9.82 -3.43 -21.57
C HIS A 394 8.88 -2.25 -21.26
N VAL A 395 7.66 -2.33 -21.81
CA VAL A 395 6.59 -1.31 -21.70
C VAL A 395 6.40 -1.02 -20.20
N TYR A 396 6.37 0.26 -19.79
CA TYR A 396 6.34 0.75 -18.38
C TYR A 396 7.69 1.05 -17.69
N THR A 397 8.80 1.02 -18.42
CA THR A 397 10.14 1.40 -17.89
C THR A 397 10.18 2.79 -17.22
N ASP A 398 9.28 3.73 -17.57
CA ASP A 398 9.19 5.04 -16.91
C ASP A 398 8.60 5.00 -15.49
N TYR A 399 7.88 3.92 -15.15
CA TYR A 399 7.29 3.69 -13.83
C TYR A 399 8.17 2.80 -12.93
N CYS A 400 8.61 1.66 -13.47
CA CYS A 400 9.55 0.73 -12.85
C CYS A 400 10.90 0.88 -13.55
N MET A 401 11.84 1.60 -12.94
CA MET A 401 13.19 1.77 -13.48
C MET A 401 14.20 1.50 -12.37
N ALA A 402 15.15 0.62 -12.62
CA ALA A 402 16.27 0.32 -11.72
C ALA A 402 17.55 0.20 -12.54
N PHE A 403 18.59 0.94 -12.20
CA PHE A 403 19.81 1.01 -13.01
C PHE A 403 21.04 0.94 -12.13
N GLU A 404 21.96 0.03 -12.43
CA GLU A 404 23.14 -0.13 -11.60
C GLU A 404 24.35 -0.63 -12.39
N ALA A 405 25.53 -0.12 -12.04
CA ALA A 405 26.82 -0.54 -12.59
C ALA A 405 27.55 -1.45 -11.60
N SER A 406 28.35 -2.38 -12.11
CA SER A 406 29.21 -3.19 -11.24
C SER A 406 30.26 -2.31 -10.54
N GLN A 407 30.41 -2.50 -9.23
CA GLN A 407 31.41 -1.83 -8.39
C GLN A 407 32.85 -2.28 -8.65
N SER A 408 33.06 -3.37 -9.39
CA SER A 408 34.40 -3.93 -9.62
C SER A 408 34.74 -4.14 -11.09
N ASN A 409 33.79 -4.00 -12.01
CA ASN A 409 34.02 -4.20 -13.44
C ASN A 409 33.18 -3.24 -14.28
N SER A 410 33.83 -2.26 -14.90
CA SER A 410 33.19 -1.20 -15.68
C SER A 410 32.45 -1.68 -16.93
N SER A 411 32.65 -2.95 -17.33
CA SER A 411 31.93 -3.54 -18.46
C SER A 411 30.56 -4.08 -18.06
N PHE A 412 30.26 -4.28 -16.77
CA PHE A 412 28.99 -4.84 -16.33
C PHE A 412 27.99 -3.78 -15.87
N LEU A 413 26.80 -3.81 -16.48
CA LEU A 413 25.66 -2.97 -16.13
C LEU A 413 24.39 -3.81 -16.05
N TYR A 414 23.43 -3.34 -15.26
CA TYR A 414 22.13 -3.95 -15.08
C TYR A 414 21.04 -2.90 -15.29
N ALA A 415 20.02 -3.24 -16.06
CA ALA A 415 18.88 -2.39 -16.35
C ALA A 415 17.59 -3.16 -16.07
N GLY A 416 16.85 -2.68 -15.08
CA GLY A 416 15.55 -3.21 -14.65
C GLY A 416 14.41 -2.31 -15.10
N GLY A 417 13.36 -2.95 -15.61
CA GLY A 417 12.07 -2.38 -15.97
C GLY A 417 10.98 -3.36 -15.56
N VAL A 418 10.09 -3.79 -16.46
CA VAL A 418 9.25 -4.97 -16.17
C VAL A 418 10.15 -6.21 -16.07
N GLY A 419 11.10 -6.34 -17.00
CA GLY A 419 12.16 -7.36 -16.99
C GLY A 419 13.48 -6.86 -16.36
N LEU A 420 14.51 -7.68 -16.45
CA LEU A 420 15.87 -7.41 -16.01
C LEU A 420 16.85 -7.82 -17.11
N LYS A 421 17.68 -6.87 -17.55
CA LYS A 421 18.74 -7.08 -18.55
C LYS A 421 20.12 -6.82 -17.96
N GLN A 422 21.13 -7.46 -18.55
CA GLN A 422 22.54 -7.26 -18.26
C GLN A 422 23.32 -6.91 -19.51
N SER A 423 24.32 -6.05 -19.35
CA SER A 423 25.36 -5.80 -20.33
C SER A 423 26.70 -6.28 -19.78
N GLY A 424 27.55 -6.84 -20.66
CA GLY A 424 28.93 -7.22 -20.36
C GLY A 424 29.98 -6.41 -21.13
N ASP A 425 29.57 -5.36 -21.84
CA ASP A 425 30.42 -4.51 -22.68
C ASP A 425 30.24 -3.01 -22.40
N GLY A 426 29.81 -2.68 -21.18
CA GLY A 426 29.61 -1.31 -20.70
C GLY A 426 28.39 -0.64 -21.33
N GLY A 427 27.37 -1.41 -21.70
CA GLY A 427 26.05 -0.92 -22.08
C GLY A 427 25.81 -0.82 -23.58
N ILE A 428 26.67 -1.43 -24.42
CA ILE A 428 26.50 -1.43 -25.88
C ILE A 428 25.51 -2.51 -26.28
N THR A 429 25.72 -3.72 -25.80
CA THR A 429 24.81 -4.86 -26.01
C THR A 429 24.21 -5.33 -24.68
N TRP A 430 23.00 -5.88 -24.78
CA TRP A 430 22.18 -6.26 -23.63
C TRP A 430 21.56 -7.63 -23.84
N THR A 431 21.55 -8.44 -22.78
CA THR A 431 20.95 -9.78 -22.74
C THR A 431 19.89 -9.83 -21.65
N ASP A 432 18.75 -10.47 -21.94
CA ASP A 432 17.70 -10.72 -20.95
C ASP A 432 18.18 -11.71 -19.89
N ILE A 433 18.11 -11.30 -18.62
CA ILE A 433 18.27 -12.19 -17.46
C ILE A 433 16.89 -12.70 -17.01
N ASN A 434 15.88 -11.84 -17.12
CA ASN A 434 14.48 -12.13 -16.87
C ASN A 434 13.66 -11.21 -17.76
N ASP A 435 12.76 -11.73 -18.58
CA ASP A 435 11.89 -10.86 -19.40
C ASP A 435 10.64 -10.38 -18.65
N GLY A 436 10.37 -10.91 -17.46
CA GLY A 436 9.24 -10.49 -16.62
C GLY A 436 7.87 -10.90 -17.15
N VAL A 437 7.81 -11.69 -18.24
CA VAL A 437 6.54 -12.09 -18.88
C VAL A 437 6.36 -13.60 -18.73
N PRO A 438 5.35 -14.08 -17.99
CA PRO A 438 5.08 -15.52 -17.87
C PRO A 438 4.87 -16.18 -19.25
N GLY A 439 5.59 -17.29 -19.52
CA GLY A 439 5.42 -18.10 -20.73
C GLY A 439 6.25 -17.68 -21.95
N SER A 440 7.11 -16.67 -21.82
CA SER A 440 8.02 -16.14 -22.84
C SER A 440 9.19 -17.04 -23.26
N GLY A 441 9.48 -18.10 -22.49
CA GLY A 441 10.64 -18.99 -22.69
C GLY A 441 11.94 -18.48 -22.04
N THR A 442 12.04 -17.21 -21.67
CA THR A 442 13.17 -16.58 -20.95
C THR A 442 12.83 -16.18 -19.51
N PHE A 443 11.57 -16.31 -19.10
CA PHE A 443 11.15 -16.21 -17.71
C PHE A 443 11.75 -17.36 -16.89
N SER A 444 12.92 -17.12 -16.28
CA SER A 444 13.35 -17.95 -15.15
C SER A 444 12.46 -17.56 -13.98
N GLY A 445 11.57 -18.45 -13.54
CA GLY A 445 10.55 -18.16 -12.51
C GLY A 445 11.06 -17.73 -11.12
N ASN A 446 12.31 -17.30 -11.03
CA ASN A 446 13.05 -16.89 -9.85
C ASN A 446 13.02 -15.37 -9.58
N ILE A 447 12.53 -14.51 -10.50
CA ILE A 447 12.47 -13.05 -10.29
C ILE A 447 11.11 -12.52 -10.74
N HIS A 448 10.43 -11.78 -9.86
CA HIS A 448 9.17 -11.12 -10.18
C HIS A 448 9.35 -9.97 -11.20
N ALA A 449 8.29 -9.60 -11.91
CA ALA A 449 8.27 -8.43 -12.78
C ALA A 449 8.38 -7.11 -11.99
N ASP A 450 8.56 -6.00 -12.69
CA ASP A 450 8.49 -4.61 -12.20
C ASP A 450 9.58 -4.24 -11.17
N GLN A 451 10.78 -3.98 -11.69
CA GLN A 451 11.97 -3.63 -10.91
C GLN A 451 11.93 -2.15 -10.49
N HIS A 452 11.92 -1.89 -9.18
CA HIS A 452 11.80 -0.56 -8.57
C HIS A 452 13.05 -0.08 -7.82
N PHE A 453 13.98 -1.00 -7.57
CA PHE A 453 15.22 -0.74 -6.86
C PHE A 453 16.30 -1.73 -7.27
N MET A 454 17.51 -1.22 -7.45
CA MET A 454 18.70 -2.04 -7.53
C MET A 454 19.86 -1.23 -6.97
N ALA A 455 20.65 -1.84 -6.09
CA ALA A 455 21.85 -1.19 -5.58
C ALA A 455 22.86 -2.22 -5.09
N TRP A 456 24.14 -1.86 -5.21
CA TRP A 456 25.21 -2.54 -4.50
C TRP A 456 25.38 -2.01 -3.09
N ASP A 457 25.52 -2.91 -2.12
CA ASP A 457 25.86 -2.56 -0.75
C ASP A 457 26.75 -3.64 -0.11
N GLN A 458 27.86 -3.21 0.49
CA GLN A 458 28.89 -4.07 1.10
C GLN A 458 29.32 -5.27 0.23
N GLY A 459 29.37 -5.09 -1.09
CA GLY A 459 29.78 -6.13 -2.06
C GLY A 459 28.65 -7.08 -2.51
N PHE A 460 27.40 -6.83 -2.12
CA PHE A 460 26.23 -7.60 -2.54
C PHE A 460 25.32 -6.74 -3.42
N LEU A 461 24.73 -7.36 -4.45
CA LEU A 461 23.77 -6.69 -5.32
C LEU A 461 22.35 -7.10 -4.92
N PHE A 462 21.57 -6.10 -4.50
CA PHE A 462 20.17 -6.29 -4.13
C PHE A 462 19.23 -5.78 -5.21
N LEU A 463 18.08 -6.43 -5.34
CA LEU A 463 17.01 -6.08 -6.24
C LEU A 463 15.70 -6.02 -5.45
N GLY A 464 14.94 -4.94 -5.64
CA GLY A 464 13.59 -4.75 -5.10
C GLY A 464 12.60 -4.57 -6.24
N ASN A 465 11.49 -5.30 -6.17
CA ASN A 465 10.42 -5.28 -7.18
C ASN A 465 9.04 -5.51 -6.53
N ASP A 466 8.00 -5.63 -7.34
CA ASP A 466 6.62 -5.88 -6.90
C ASP A 466 6.41 -7.25 -6.23
N GLY A 467 7.43 -8.11 -6.29
CA GLY A 467 7.44 -9.40 -5.61
C GLY A 467 8.31 -9.48 -4.36
N GLY A 468 9.07 -8.43 -3.99
CA GLY A 468 9.87 -8.39 -2.77
C GLY A 468 11.36 -8.14 -3.01
N VAL A 469 12.18 -8.64 -2.09
CA VAL A 469 13.64 -8.52 -2.06
C VAL A 469 14.32 -9.76 -2.65
N TYR A 470 15.30 -9.51 -3.51
CA TYR A 470 16.20 -10.51 -4.07
C TYR A 470 17.66 -10.10 -3.85
N ASN A 471 18.53 -11.09 -3.68
CA ASN A 471 19.98 -10.92 -3.61
C ASN A 471 20.67 -11.75 -4.70
N TYR A 472 21.66 -11.18 -5.38
CA TYR A 472 22.46 -11.90 -6.36
C TYR A 472 23.59 -12.68 -5.70
N ASN A 473 23.66 -13.99 -5.96
CA ASN A 473 24.76 -14.83 -5.57
C ASN A 473 25.67 -15.19 -6.78
N TYR A 474 26.90 -14.69 -6.73
CA TYR A 474 27.96 -14.94 -7.71
C TYR A 474 28.44 -16.40 -7.79
N SER A 475 28.20 -17.23 -6.77
CA SER A 475 28.73 -18.61 -6.75
C SER A 475 27.93 -19.62 -7.60
N ASN A 476 26.75 -19.25 -8.11
CA ASN A 476 25.85 -20.13 -8.88
C ASN A 476 25.90 -19.82 -10.39
N GLY A 477 27.10 -19.82 -10.98
CA GLY A 477 27.40 -19.37 -12.35
C GLY A 477 26.34 -19.67 -13.41
N GLY A 478 25.76 -18.60 -13.98
CA GLY A 478 24.86 -18.62 -15.12
C GLY A 478 23.87 -17.44 -15.12
N ALA A 479 23.54 -16.90 -16.29
CA ALA A 479 22.49 -15.88 -16.44
C ALA A 479 21.16 -16.42 -15.89
N GLY A 480 20.57 -15.73 -14.91
CA GLY A 480 19.29 -16.08 -14.27
C GLY A 480 19.36 -17.00 -13.03
N ALA A 481 20.43 -17.78 -12.85
CA ALA A 481 20.56 -18.74 -11.74
C ALA A 481 21.13 -18.15 -10.43
N GLY A 482 21.57 -16.89 -10.45
CA GLY A 482 22.20 -16.21 -9.32
C GLY A 482 21.23 -15.53 -8.35
N TRP A 483 20.02 -15.17 -8.76
CA TRP A 483 19.10 -14.40 -7.92
C TRP A 483 18.36 -15.26 -6.91
N ARG A 484 18.34 -14.83 -5.64
CA ARG A 484 17.70 -15.51 -4.52
C ARG A 484 16.65 -14.63 -3.89
N PHE A 485 15.43 -15.13 -3.76
CA PHE A 485 14.39 -14.50 -2.96
C PHE A 485 14.79 -14.53 -1.48
N ILE A 486 14.73 -13.38 -0.80
CA ILE A 486 15.14 -13.25 0.61
C ILE A 486 14.09 -12.53 1.47
N SER A 487 12.83 -12.56 1.06
CA SER A 487 11.75 -11.85 1.77
C SER A 487 10.91 -12.73 2.69
N ASP A 488 11.34 -13.98 2.94
CA ASP A 488 10.65 -14.91 3.84
C ASP A 488 10.42 -14.29 5.22
N GLY A 489 9.15 -14.04 5.57
CA GLY A 489 8.76 -13.39 6.83
C GLY A 489 8.42 -11.90 6.73
N MET A 490 8.54 -11.29 5.54
CA MET A 490 7.97 -9.97 5.27
C MET A 490 6.48 -10.07 4.91
N TYR A 491 5.67 -9.17 5.46
CA TYR A 491 4.23 -9.07 5.27
C TYR A 491 3.89 -7.74 4.59
N ILE A 492 4.07 -7.66 3.27
CA ILE A 492 3.94 -6.41 2.52
C ILE A 492 2.84 -6.44 1.45
N THR A 493 2.00 -7.47 1.45
CA THR A 493 1.00 -7.68 0.40
C THR A 493 -0.13 -6.68 0.49
N GLN A 494 -0.51 -6.13 -0.66
CA GLN A 494 -1.57 -5.16 -0.83
C GLN A 494 -2.84 -5.87 -1.32
N TYR A 495 -3.68 -6.33 -0.41
CA TYR A 495 -4.93 -7.00 -0.75
C TYR A 495 -6.04 -6.00 -1.05
N TYR A 496 -6.76 -6.22 -2.15
CA TYR A 496 -7.99 -5.50 -2.47
C TYR A 496 -9.19 -6.09 -1.73
N ARG A 497 -9.36 -7.41 -1.78
CA ARG A 497 -10.50 -8.17 -1.22
C ARG A 497 -10.05 -9.56 -0.77
N ILE A 498 -10.82 -10.18 0.12
CA ILE A 498 -10.57 -11.54 0.61
C ILE A 498 -11.81 -12.42 0.46
N GLY A 499 -11.59 -13.69 0.14
CA GLY A 499 -12.63 -14.72 0.10
C GLY A 499 -12.37 -15.74 1.20
N TYR A 500 -13.44 -16.24 1.81
CA TYR A 500 -13.32 -17.07 3.01
C TYR A 500 -14.25 -18.30 2.98
N TYR A 501 -13.71 -19.46 3.35
CA TYR A 501 -14.46 -20.66 3.70
C TYR A 501 -13.87 -21.26 4.98
N ASN A 502 -14.75 -21.60 5.92
CA ASN A 502 -14.40 -22.37 7.10
C ASN A 502 -15.57 -23.29 7.44
N GLY A 503 -15.44 -24.54 6.99
CA GLY A 503 -16.47 -25.56 7.14
C GLY A 503 -15.88 -26.92 7.44
N PRO A 504 -16.72 -27.97 7.51
CA PRO A 504 -16.28 -29.33 7.83
C PRO A 504 -15.21 -29.88 6.90
N ASN A 505 -15.14 -29.36 5.67
CA ASN A 505 -14.19 -29.77 4.62
C ASN A 505 -12.87 -28.99 4.67
N GLY A 506 -12.64 -28.20 5.72
CA GLY A 506 -11.39 -27.48 5.96
C GLY A 506 -11.53 -25.96 5.92
N PHE A 507 -10.39 -25.29 5.83
CA PHE A 507 -10.26 -23.85 5.83
C PHE A 507 -9.62 -23.38 4.52
N VAL A 508 -10.25 -22.44 3.83
CA VAL A 508 -9.68 -21.76 2.65
C VAL A 508 -9.82 -20.26 2.83
N ALA A 509 -8.71 -19.54 2.70
CA ALA A 509 -8.71 -18.08 2.67
C ALA A 509 -7.96 -17.57 1.45
N LEU A 510 -8.69 -16.86 0.59
CA LEU A 510 -8.19 -16.20 -0.60
C LEU A 510 -7.88 -14.74 -0.31
N GLY A 511 -7.09 -14.11 -1.17
CA GLY A 511 -6.89 -12.67 -1.17
C GLY A 511 -6.42 -12.20 -2.54
N GLY A 512 -7.19 -11.33 -3.19
CA GLY A 512 -6.78 -10.70 -4.43
C GLY A 512 -5.78 -9.58 -4.14
N ALA A 513 -4.56 -9.70 -4.66
CA ALA A 513 -3.44 -8.82 -4.39
C ALA A 513 -3.06 -7.97 -5.60
N GLN A 514 -2.63 -6.74 -5.33
CA GLN A 514 -2.02 -5.86 -6.34
C GLN A 514 -0.77 -6.52 -6.93
N ASP A 515 -0.69 -6.56 -8.27
CA ASP A 515 0.42 -7.06 -9.09
C ASP A 515 0.85 -8.52 -8.83
N ASN A 516 0.21 -9.21 -7.88
CA ASN A 516 0.60 -10.52 -7.39
C ASN A 516 -0.48 -11.61 -7.58
N GLY A 517 -1.58 -11.30 -8.28
CA GLY A 517 -2.69 -12.22 -8.53
C GLY A 517 -3.51 -12.51 -7.27
N THR A 518 -4.18 -13.67 -7.22
CA THR A 518 -4.95 -14.10 -6.04
C THR A 518 -4.17 -15.14 -5.24
N HIS A 519 -4.00 -14.88 -3.95
CA HIS A 519 -3.27 -15.71 -3.01
C HIS A 519 -4.21 -16.66 -2.26
N SER A 520 -3.88 -17.94 -2.17
CA SER A 520 -4.48 -18.89 -1.22
C SER A 520 -3.39 -19.50 -0.33
N SER A 521 -3.74 -20.26 0.71
CA SER A 521 -2.77 -20.93 1.60
C SER A 521 -1.76 -21.82 0.88
N SER A 522 -2.14 -22.45 -0.24
CA SER A 522 -1.30 -23.47 -0.91
C SER A 522 -0.95 -23.14 -2.37
N ILE A 523 -1.63 -22.18 -3.00
CA ILE A 523 -1.44 -21.84 -4.41
C ILE A 523 -1.61 -20.33 -4.66
N ARG A 524 -0.84 -19.81 -5.62
CA ARG A 524 -1.15 -18.56 -6.31
C ARG A 524 -2.04 -18.87 -7.49
N VAL A 525 -3.10 -18.08 -7.63
CA VAL A 525 -4.11 -18.19 -8.68
C VAL A 525 -4.04 -16.94 -9.57
N GLY A 526 -3.86 -17.13 -10.87
CA GLY A 526 -3.83 -16.06 -11.86
C GLY A 526 -2.54 -15.24 -11.89
N CYS A 527 -2.56 -14.10 -12.57
CA CYS A 527 -1.47 -13.14 -12.69
C CYS A 527 -1.98 -11.70 -12.51
N CYS A 528 -1.09 -10.70 -12.61
CA CYS A 528 -1.46 -9.28 -12.62
C CYS A 528 -2.14 -8.85 -11.28
N ASP A 529 -3.19 -8.02 -11.31
CA ASP A 529 -3.95 -7.68 -10.09
C ASP A 529 -5.00 -8.77 -9.86
N GLY A 530 -4.95 -9.45 -8.72
CA GLY A 530 -6.09 -10.24 -8.22
C GLY A 530 -7.03 -9.34 -7.44
N MET A 531 -8.35 -9.54 -7.54
CA MET A 531 -9.36 -8.62 -7.00
C MET A 531 -10.36 -9.34 -6.09
N GLU A 532 -11.67 -9.17 -6.32
CA GLU A 532 -12.74 -9.85 -5.58
C GLU A 532 -12.62 -11.37 -5.75
N CYS A 533 -12.75 -12.12 -4.66
CA CYS A 533 -12.65 -13.57 -4.68
C CYS A 533 -13.62 -14.21 -3.69
N LEU A 534 -14.23 -15.33 -4.09
CA LEU A 534 -15.22 -16.04 -3.30
C LEU A 534 -14.89 -17.53 -3.24
N VAL A 535 -15.24 -18.15 -2.12
CA VAL A 535 -15.19 -19.61 -1.95
C VAL A 535 -16.61 -20.08 -1.67
N ASP A 536 -17.04 -21.14 -2.36
CA ASP A 536 -18.38 -21.70 -2.18
C ASP A 536 -18.58 -22.20 -0.73
N TYR A 537 -19.67 -21.75 -0.09
CA TYR A 537 -19.98 -22.04 1.31
C TYR A 537 -20.18 -23.52 1.64
N ASN A 538 -20.38 -24.37 0.63
CA ASN A 538 -20.58 -25.82 0.77
C ASN A 538 -19.40 -26.64 0.24
N ASN A 539 -18.62 -26.10 -0.70
CA ASN A 539 -17.51 -26.82 -1.32
C ASN A 539 -16.25 -25.94 -1.51
N PRO A 540 -15.19 -26.13 -0.70
CA PRO A 540 -13.97 -25.32 -0.80
C PRO A 540 -13.20 -25.50 -2.13
N ASP A 541 -13.52 -26.52 -2.94
CA ASP A 541 -12.94 -26.70 -4.26
C ASP A 541 -13.53 -25.76 -5.32
N ILE A 542 -14.70 -25.17 -5.05
CA ILE A 542 -15.34 -24.22 -5.96
C ILE A 542 -14.94 -22.80 -5.53
N ILE A 543 -14.10 -22.18 -6.37
CA ILE A 543 -13.49 -20.89 -6.11
C ILE A 543 -13.77 -19.97 -7.29
N TYR A 544 -14.07 -18.71 -6.98
CA TYR A 544 -14.24 -17.63 -7.95
C TYR A 544 -13.17 -16.57 -7.70
N VAL A 545 -12.51 -16.11 -8.75
CA VAL A 545 -11.51 -15.03 -8.68
C VAL A 545 -11.76 -14.03 -9.79
N SER A 546 -11.54 -12.75 -9.50
CA SER A 546 -11.53 -11.70 -10.50
C SER A 546 -10.15 -11.04 -10.65
N SER A 547 -9.90 -10.45 -11.81
CA SER A 547 -8.71 -9.65 -12.14
C SER A 547 -9.11 -8.43 -12.99
N GLN A 548 -8.14 -7.63 -13.44
CA GLN A 548 -8.41 -6.45 -14.27
C GLN A 548 -9.31 -6.76 -15.48
N ASP A 549 -9.94 -5.71 -16.01
CA ASP A 549 -10.78 -5.78 -17.22
C ASP A 549 -12.02 -6.69 -17.06
N ALA A 550 -12.55 -6.76 -15.84
CA ALA A 550 -13.74 -7.55 -15.50
C ALA A 550 -13.61 -9.05 -15.80
N ASN A 551 -12.38 -9.58 -15.77
CA ASN A 551 -12.13 -11.00 -15.95
C ASN A 551 -12.54 -11.76 -14.69
N VAL A 552 -13.55 -12.62 -14.79
CA VAL A 552 -13.99 -13.51 -13.69
C VAL A 552 -13.77 -14.95 -14.09
N ASN A 553 -13.09 -15.71 -13.25
CA ASN A 553 -12.76 -17.11 -13.48
C ASN A 553 -13.24 -17.99 -12.33
N ARG A 554 -13.65 -19.22 -12.67
CA ARG A 554 -14.09 -20.24 -11.72
C ARG A 554 -13.20 -21.47 -11.79
N SER A 555 -12.81 -21.97 -10.63
CA SER A 555 -12.26 -23.30 -10.41
C SER A 555 -13.30 -24.22 -9.77
N THR A 556 -13.20 -25.52 -10.04
CA THR A 556 -14.00 -26.57 -9.40
C THR A 556 -13.10 -27.68 -8.85
N ASN A 557 -11.81 -27.38 -8.63
CA ASN A 557 -10.78 -28.33 -8.18
C ASN A 557 -9.76 -27.68 -7.24
N GLY A 558 -10.22 -26.76 -6.38
CA GLY A 558 -9.38 -26.14 -5.35
C GLY A 558 -8.34 -25.17 -5.92
N GLY A 559 -8.60 -24.61 -7.11
CA GLY A 559 -7.73 -23.65 -7.78
C GLY A 559 -6.57 -24.26 -8.59
N ASN A 560 -6.56 -25.57 -8.82
CA ASN A 560 -5.57 -26.21 -9.70
C ASN A 560 -5.74 -25.79 -11.17
N SER A 561 -6.98 -25.54 -11.61
CA SER A 561 -7.26 -24.95 -12.92
C SER A 561 -8.49 -24.05 -12.88
N PHE A 562 -8.55 -23.12 -13.83
CA PHE A 562 -9.60 -22.10 -13.95
C PHE A 562 -10.20 -22.07 -15.35
N SER A 563 -11.48 -21.69 -15.41
CA SER A 563 -12.22 -21.44 -16.63
C SER A 563 -12.97 -20.11 -16.53
N ASN A 564 -13.16 -19.43 -17.67
CA ASN A 564 -13.91 -18.18 -17.69
C ASN A 564 -15.32 -18.37 -17.11
N PHE A 565 -15.72 -17.46 -16.22
CA PHE A 565 -16.99 -17.45 -15.53
C PHE A 565 -17.60 -16.03 -15.56
N SER A 566 -17.76 -15.52 -16.78
CA SER A 566 -18.28 -14.16 -17.02
C SER A 566 -19.48 -14.23 -17.99
N PRO A 567 -20.43 -13.28 -17.93
CA PRO A 567 -21.44 -13.09 -18.98
C PRO A 567 -20.81 -12.91 -20.36
N ALA A 568 -21.61 -13.10 -21.41
CA ALA A 568 -21.18 -12.75 -22.77
C ALA A 568 -20.89 -11.24 -22.87
N ASN A 569 -19.82 -10.86 -23.56
CA ASN A 569 -19.39 -9.46 -23.76
C ASN A 569 -19.16 -8.70 -22.44
N PHE A 570 -18.65 -9.38 -21.41
CA PHE A 570 -18.41 -8.78 -20.09
C PHE A 570 -17.02 -8.17 -19.93
N ALA A 571 -16.05 -8.56 -20.77
CA ALA A 571 -14.69 -8.02 -20.72
C ALA A 571 -14.69 -6.49 -20.85
N ASN A 572 -13.86 -5.82 -20.05
CA ASN A 572 -13.76 -4.36 -19.94
C ASN A 572 -15.03 -3.64 -19.44
N THR A 573 -16.02 -4.36 -18.91
CA THR A 573 -17.32 -3.77 -18.49
C THR A 573 -17.55 -3.86 -16.98
N SER A 574 -16.59 -3.45 -16.17
CA SER A 574 -16.77 -3.30 -14.73
C SER A 574 -15.84 -2.23 -14.18
N VAL A 575 -16.16 -1.73 -12.98
CA VAL A 575 -15.23 -0.88 -12.22
C VAL A 575 -13.97 -1.66 -11.85
N TRP A 576 -12.92 -0.95 -11.42
CA TRP A 576 -11.61 -1.53 -11.09
C TRP A 576 -11.69 -2.86 -10.33
N ILE A 577 -12.42 -2.94 -9.22
CA ILE A 577 -12.73 -4.20 -8.53
C ILE A 577 -14.15 -4.62 -8.91
N THR A 578 -14.31 -5.69 -9.68
CA THR A 578 -15.64 -6.20 -10.07
C THR A 578 -16.43 -6.66 -8.84
N PRO A 579 -17.53 -5.98 -8.45
CA PRO A 579 -18.35 -6.42 -7.32
C PRO A 579 -19.00 -7.77 -7.62
N MET A 580 -18.81 -8.72 -6.71
CA MET A 580 -19.33 -10.08 -6.82
C MET A 580 -20.00 -10.47 -5.50
N ALA A 581 -21.12 -11.19 -5.58
CA ALA A 581 -21.79 -11.71 -4.39
C ALA A 581 -22.32 -13.12 -4.62
N MET A 582 -22.27 -13.95 -3.57
CA MET A 582 -22.79 -15.31 -3.57
C MET A 582 -24.06 -15.40 -2.74
N HIS A 583 -25.05 -16.10 -3.28
CA HIS A 583 -26.32 -16.31 -2.61
C HIS A 583 -26.16 -17.19 -1.36
N LYS A 584 -26.73 -16.75 -0.22
CA LYS A 584 -26.40 -17.26 1.11
C LYS A 584 -26.88 -18.68 1.41
N THR A 585 -27.91 -19.18 0.73
CA THR A 585 -28.45 -20.54 0.92
C THR A 585 -28.31 -21.45 -0.31
N ASN A 586 -27.85 -20.90 -1.43
CA ASN A 586 -27.67 -21.62 -2.68
C ASN A 586 -26.46 -21.03 -3.42
N PRO A 587 -25.23 -21.46 -3.11
CA PRO A 587 -24.01 -20.83 -3.60
C PRO A 587 -23.78 -21.01 -5.10
N ALA A 588 -24.60 -21.84 -5.79
CA ALA A 588 -24.61 -21.91 -7.25
C ALA A 588 -25.15 -20.62 -7.92
N ILE A 589 -25.81 -19.73 -7.16
CA ILE A 589 -26.27 -18.44 -7.64
C ILE A 589 -25.26 -17.35 -7.31
N ILE A 590 -24.69 -16.74 -8.35
CA ILE A 590 -23.67 -15.69 -8.27
C ILE A 590 -24.19 -14.40 -8.92
N ALA A 591 -23.93 -13.27 -8.29
CA ALA A 591 -24.20 -11.94 -8.82
C ALA A 591 -22.90 -11.24 -9.20
N LEU A 592 -22.91 -10.54 -10.34
CA LEU A 592 -21.84 -9.65 -10.79
C LEU A 592 -22.40 -8.28 -11.14
N ALA A 593 -21.66 -7.23 -10.79
CA ALA A 593 -21.92 -5.89 -11.29
C ALA A 593 -21.15 -5.62 -12.58
N GLN A 594 -21.89 -5.16 -13.60
CA GLN A 594 -21.40 -4.70 -14.88
C GLN A 594 -21.47 -3.18 -14.93
N VAL A 595 -20.50 -2.52 -15.56
CA VAL A 595 -20.52 -1.10 -15.85
C VAL A 595 -20.04 -0.89 -17.27
N ASP A 596 -20.82 -0.16 -18.07
CA ASP A 596 -20.32 0.38 -19.33
C ASP A 596 -19.67 1.73 -19.05
N GLU A 597 -18.36 1.72 -18.75
CA GLU A 597 -17.60 2.96 -18.48
C GLU A 597 -17.54 3.86 -19.71
N ASP A 598 -17.71 3.30 -20.91
CA ASP A 598 -17.62 4.00 -22.19
C ASP A 598 -18.92 4.76 -22.53
N ASP A 599 -20.06 4.37 -21.95
CA ASP A 599 -21.41 4.89 -22.30
C ASP A 599 -22.11 5.62 -21.12
N GLY A 600 -21.36 6.08 -20.12
CA GLY A 600 -21.89 6.99 -19.08
C GLY A 600 -22.19 6.37 -17.71
N ASN A 601 -21.52 5.26 -17.36
CA ASN A 601 -21.67 4.53 -16.08
C ASN A 601 -23.01 3.82 -15.89
N ASP A 602 -23.55 3.25 -16.97
CA ASP A 602 -24.75 2.40 -16.90
C ASP A 602 -24.45 1.08 -16.18
N GLY A 603 -24.73 1.06 -14.88
CA GLY A 603 -24.58 -0.09 -14.01
C GLY A 603 -25.64 -1.14 -14.30
N LYS A 604 -25.23 -2.41 -14.35
CA LYS A 604 -26.15 -3.57 -14.44
C LYS A 604 -25.79 -4.60 -13.38
N ILE A 605 -26.80 -5.33 -12.91
CA ILE A 605 -26.60 -6.52 -12.08
C ILE A 605 -26.94 -7.75 -12.91
N GLN A 606 -25.94 -8.61 -13.12
CA GLN A 606 -26.03 -9.88 -13.82
C GLN A 606 -26.10 -11.01 -12.78
N ILE A 607 -27.07 -11.92 -12.94
CA ILE A 607 -27.22 -13.09 -12.07
C ILE A 607 -26.99 -14.36 -12.88
N TYR A 608 -26.10 -15.21 -12.38
CA TYR A 608 -25.94 -16.57 -12.83
C TYR A 608 -26.87 -17.48 -12.03
N ASN A 609 -27.78 -18.17 -12.72
CA ASN A 609 -28.59 -19.25 -12.17
C ASN A 609 -28.76 -20.33 -13.26
N GLY A 610 -27.70 -21.10 -13.50
CA GLY A 610 -27.57 -21.99 -14.66
C GLY A 610 -27.21 -21.25 -15.96
N SER A 611 -27.70 -20.02 -16.13
CA SER A 611 -27.31 -19.07 -17.18
C SER A 611 -27.26 -17.64 -16.65
N TRP A 612 -26.53 -16.76 -17.34
CA TRP A 612 -26.45 -15.34 -17.02
C TRP A 612 -27.68 -14.57 -17.51
N SER A 613 -28.21 -13.68 -16.68
CA SER A 613 -29.27 -12.74 -17.07
C SER A 613 -29.18 -11.43 -16.31
N VAL A 614 -29.49 -10.32 -16.98
CA VAL A 614 -29.58 -9.00 -16.35
C VAL A 614 -30.85 -8.92 -15.49
N LYS A 615 -30.70 -8.53 -14.23
CA LYS A 615 -31.81 -8.39 -13.26
C LYS A 615 -32.10 -6.95 -12.86
N ALA A 616 -31.12 -6.05 -12.97
CA ALA A 616 -31.33 -4.64 -12.75
C ALA A 616 -30.41 -3.80 -13.63
N THR A 617 -30.84 -2.60 -13.94
CA THR A 617 -30.06 -1.53 -14.57
C THR A 617 -30.15 -0.27 -13.71
N ASN A 618 -29.11 0.55 -13.73
CA ASN A 618 -29.02 1.81 -13.01
C ASN A 618 -28.12 2.76 -13.82
N THR A 619 -28.38 4.06 -13.73
CA THR A 619 -27.56 5.09 -14.40
C THR A 619 -26.20 5.29 -13.74
N ASN A 620 -25.96 4.67 -12.58
CA ASN A 620 -24.72 4.74 -11.82
C ASN A 620 -24.11 3.35 -11.66
N ALA A 621 -22.79 3.31 -11.67
CA ALA A 621 -22.00 2.11 -11.38
C ALA A 621 -22.28 1.57 -9.97
N PHE A 622 -22.49 0.26 -9.87
CA PHE A 622 -22.55 -0.43 -8.58
C PHE A 622 -21.14 -0.60 -8.01
N VAL A 623 -20.99 -0.33 -6.72
CA VAL A 623 -19.72 -0.47 -5.99
C VAL A 623 -19.72 -1.67 -5.03
N TRP A 624 -20.91 -2.18 -4.67
CA TRP A 624 -21.08 -3.34 -3.80
C TRP A 624 -22.38 -4.08 -4.08
N LEU A 625 -22.40 -5.40 -3.83
CA LEU A 625 -23.57 -6.27 -3.92
C LEU A 625 -23.68 -7.13 -2.66
N ALA A 626 -24.89 -7.32 -2.13
CA ALA A 626 -25.13 -8.12 -0.93
C ALA A 626 -26.48 -8.85 -0.96
N PHE A 627 -26.45 -10.18 -0.90
CA PHE A 627 -27.65 -11.01 -0.71
C PHE A 627 -28.12 -10.95 0.75
N ALA A 628 -29.43 -10.84 0.96
CA ALA A 628 -30.02 -10.89 2.29
C ALA A 628 -30.09 -12.35 2.79
N LYS A 629 -29.44 -12.67 3.91
CA LYS A 629 -29.44 -14.02 4.49
C LYS A 629 -30.83 -14.45 4.97
N SER A 630 -31.56 -13.56 5.64
CA SER A 630 -32.93 -13.78 6.14
C SER A 630 -34.01 -13.81 5.06
N ALA A 631 -33.71 -13.31 3.85
CA ALA A 631 -34.62 -13.35 2.71
C ALA A 631 -33.82 -13.63 1.41
N PRO A 632 -33.44 -14.90 1.15
CA PRO A 632 -32.46 -15.24 0.12
C PRO A 632 -32.80 -14.76 -1.30
N ASN A 633 -34.08 -14.61 -1.63
CA ASN A 633 -34.54 -14.07 -2.92
C ASN A 633 -34.37 -12.55 -3.07
N VAL A 634 -33.81 -11.86 -2.06
CA VAL A 634 -33.55 -10.42 -2.06
C VAL A 634 -32.06 -10.17 -2.21
N LEU A 635 -31.71 -9.35 -3.20
CA LEU A 635 -30.38 -8.82 -3.43
C LEU A 635 -30.41 -7.30 -3.33
N TYR A 636 -29.43 -6.73 -2.64
CA TYR A 636 -29.18 -5.30 -2.64
C TYR A 636 -27.91 -4.99 -3.45
N GLY A 637 -27.97 -3.95 -4.28
CA GLY A 637 -26.81 -3.31 -4.87
C GLY A 637 -26.72 -1.87 -4.40
N ILE A 638 -25.51 -1.37 -4.19
CA ILE A 638 -25.28 0.05 -3.83
C ILE A 638 -24.38 0.69 -4.88
N THR A 639 -24.69 1.94 -5.24
CA THR A 639 -23.86 2.82 -6.07
C THR A 639 -23.24 3.90 -5.18
N SER A 640 -22.50 4.86 -5.73
CA SER A 640 -21.98 5.97 -4.92
C SER A 640 -23.07 6.76 -4.20
N SER A 641 -24.30 6.83 -4.74
CA SER A 641 -25.36 7.70 -4.24
C SER A 641 -26.75 7.06 -4.14
N GLN A 642 -26.89 5.77 -4.46
CA GLN A 642 -28.18 5.08 -4.44
C GLN A 642 -28.05 3.66 -3.88
N VAL A 643 -29.14 3.15 -3.32
CA VAL A 643 -29.33 1.72 -3.03
C VAL A 643 -30.44 1.18 -3.93
N VAL A 644 -30.22 -0.01 -4.49
CA VAL A 644 -31.15 -0.72 -5.36
C VAL A 644 -31.50 -2.05 -4.70
N LYS A 645 -32.77 -2.25 -4.39
CA LYS A 645 -33.34 -3.51 -3.91
C LYS A 645 -33.91 -4.29 -5.07
N ILE A 646 -33.55 -5.56 -5.16
CA ILE A 646 -34.09 -6.52 -6.12
C ILE A 646 -34.78 -7.62 -5.33
N THR A 647 -36.08 -7.82 -5.53
CA THR A 647 -36.81 -8.97 -4.98
C THR A 647 -37.12 -9.98 -6.07
N ASP A 648 -37.21 -11.25 -5.68
CA ASP A 648 -37.37 -12.39 -6.59
C ASP A 648 -36.26 -12.46 -7.63
N VAL A 649 -35.02 -12.30 -7.16
CA VAL A 649 -33.79 -12.20 -7.98
C VAL A 649 -33.60 -13.35 -8.99
N THR A 650 -34.20 -14.52 -8.76
CA THR A 650 -34.15 -15.67 -9.67
C THR A 650 -35.27 -15.71 -10.70
N ALA A 651 -36.32 -14.90 -10.56
CA ALA A 651 -37.45 -14.84 -11.49
C ALA A 651 -37.06 -14.20 -12.83
N GLY A 652 -37.81 -14.51 -13.90
CA GLY A 652 -37.58 -13.92 -15.22
C GLY A 652 -37.72 -12.38 -15.22
N SER A 653 -38.60 -11.84 -14.39
CA SER A 653 -38.83 -10.41 -14.20
C SER A 653 -38.85 -10.08 -12.70
N PRO A 654 -37.71 -9.71 -12.10
CA PRO A 654 -37.66 -9.33 -10.69
C PRO A 654 -38.29 -7.94 -10.47
N THR A 655 -38.65 -7.64 -9.22
CA THR A 655 -39.03 -6.27 -8.84
C THR A 655 -37.79 -5.50 -8.42
N VAL A 656 -37.56 -4.35 -9.06
CA VAL A 656 -36.42 -3.48 -8.79
C VAL A 656 -36.92 -2.17 -8.19
N THR A 657 -36.35 -1.76 -7.07
CA THR A 657 -36.69 -0.50 -6.39
C THR A 657 -35.42 0.25 -6.01
N THR A 658 -35.37 1.55 -6.34
CA THR A 658 -34.19 2.39 -6.12
C THR A 658 -34.51 3.51 -5.13
N TYR A 659 -33.62 3.72 -4.16
CA TYR A 659 -33.68 4.83 -3.21
C TYR A 659 -32.38 5.63 -3.23
N SER A 660 -32.47 6.94 -2.97
CA SER A 660 -31.29 7.81 -2.88
C SER A 660 -30.64 7.69 -1.51
N LEU A 661 -29.31 7.77 -1.46
CA LEU A 661 -28.55 7.87 -0.22
C LEU A 661 -28.51 9.32 0.27
N PRO A 662 -28.50 9.58 1.59
CA PRO A 662 -28.34 10.92 2.16
C PRO A 662 -27.07 11.65 1.72
N VAL A 663 -25.99 10.90 1.50
CA VAL A 663 -24.70 11.40 1.03
C VAL A 663 -24.13 10.46 -0.01
N SER A 664 -23.41 11.02 -0.97
CA SER A 664 -22.65 10.25 -1.96
C SER A 664 -21.33 9.73 -1.36
N GLY A 665 -20.68 8.80 -2.05
CA GLY A 665 -19.40 8.21 -1.67
C GLY A 665 -19.54 6.91 -0.88
N ALA A 666 -20.61 6.15 -1.09
CA ALA A 666 -20.75 4.84 -0.47
C ALA A 666 -19.64 3.87 -0.91
N THR A 667 -19.10 3.10 0.03
CA THR A 667 -17.98 2.17 -0.19
C THR A 667 -18.39 0.71 -0.06
N CYS A 668 -19.30 0.41 0.87
CA CYS A 668 -19.76 -0.95 1.16
C CYS A 668 -21.16 -0.93 1.80
N LEU A 669 -21.94 -2.01 1.61
CA LEU A 669 -23.27 -2.23 2.17
C LEU A 669 -23.30 -3.54 2.96
N ALA A 670 -23.74 -3.47 4.22
CA ALA A 670 -24.06 -4.63 5.05
C ALA A 670 -25.58 -4.80 5.16
N VAL A 671 -26.04 -6.04 5.05
CA VAL A 671 -27.44 -6.45 5.26
C VAL A 671 -27.49 -7.24 6.55
N ASP A 672 -28.41 -6.91 7.44
CA ASP A 672 -28.60 -7.67 8.67
C ASP A 672 -28.97 -9.13 8.34
N PRO A 673 -28.22 -10.11 8.89
CA PRO A 673 -28.42 -11.51 8.59
C PRO A 673 -29.79 -12.05 9.03
N ASN A 674 -30.44 -11.40 10.00
CA ASN A 674 -31.71 -11.78 10.59
C ASN A 674 -32.89 -10.93 10.06
N ILE A 675 -32.64 -9.71 9.59
CA ILE A 675 -33.69 -8.76 9.17
C ILE A 675 -33.34 -8.12 7.83
N SER A 676 -33.90 -8.63 6.72
CA SER A 676 -33.54 -8.15 5.37
C SER A 676 -33.83 -6.67 5.09
N SER A 677 -34.69 -6.02 5.88
CA SER A 677 -34.96 -4.58 5.78
C SER A 677 -34.00 -3.71 6.59
N HIS A 678 -33.14 -4.29 7.41
CA HIS A 678 -32.18 -3.59 8.24
C HIS A 678 -30.80 -3.59 7.55
N LEU A 679 -30.32 -2.40 7.19
CA LEU A 679 -29.17 -2.18 6.32
C LEU A 679 -28.24 -1.15 6.91
N PHE A 680 -26.95 -1.29 6.61
CA PHE A 680 -25.94 -0.28 6.91
C PHE A 680 -25.10 0.00 5.68
N TYR A 681 -24.75 1.26 5.44
CA TYR A 681 -23.72 1.58 4.46
C TYR A 681 -22.61 2.44 5.07
N SER A 682 -21.41 2.24 4.53
CA SER A 682 -20.21 3.02 4.87
C SER A 682 -19.88 4.03 3.79
N VAL A 683 -19.17 5.09 4.18
CA VAL A 683 -18.83 6.24 3.33
C VAL A 683 -17.33 6.50 3.39
N GLY A 684 -16.73 6.71 2.21
CA GLY A 684 -15.34 7.15 2.07
C GLY A 684 -15.14 8.64 2.36
N GLY A 685 -14.00 9.16 1.91
CA GLY A 685 -13.62 10.57 1.95
C GLY A 685 -13.37 11.12 3.35
N TYR A 686 -13.13 12.43 3.43
CA TYR A 686 -12.80 13.16 4.67
C TYR A 686 -13.94 14.08 5.17
N GLY A 687 -15.19 13.60 5.07
CA GLY A 687 -16.40 14.25 5.64
C GLY A 687 -16.86 13.70 7.00
N SER A 688 -17.79 14.39 7.68
CA SER A 688 -18.16 14.07 9.08
C SER A 688 -18.93 12.76 9.29
N ASN A 689 -19.83 12.37 8.37
CA ASN A 689 -20.59 11.12 8.48
C ASN A 689 -19.95 9.99 7.67
N LYS A 690 -19.74 8.85 8.31
CA LYS A 690 -19.05 7.66 7.83
C LYS A 690 -19.91 6.41 7.71
N VAL A 691 -20.95 6.31 8.53
CA VAL A 691 -21.85 5.15 8.60
C VAL A 691 -23.28 5.63 8.72
N TYR A 692 -24.19 4.96 8.03
CA TYR A 692 -25.63 5.20 8.06
C TYR A 692 -26.38 3.88 8.22
N GLU A 693 -27.52 3.94 8.91
CA GLU A 693 -28.41 2.81 9.20
C GLU A 693 -29.79 3.05 8.59
N SER A 694 -30.40 2.01 8.04
CA SER A 694 -31.80 1.99 7.60
C SER A 694 -32.51 0.77 8.14
N THR A 695 -33.71 0.94 8.68
CA THR A 695 -34.57 -0.17 9.15
C THR A 695 -35.70 -0.51 8.18
N ASN A 696 -35.75 0.15 7.01
CA ASN A 696 -36.84 0.06 6.04
C ASN A 696 -36.35 -0.16 4.60
N SER A 697 -35.34 -1.02 4.42
CA SER A 697 -34.76 -1.39 3.12
C SER A 697 -34.15 -0.23 2.35
N GLY A 698 -33.63 0.78 3.04
CA GLY A 698 -32.93 1.92 2.43
C GLY A 698 -33.83 3.06 1.98
N GLN A 699 -35.12 3.07 2.37
CA GLN A 699 -36.03 4.20 2.09
C GLN A 699 -35.63 5.45 2.86
N THR A 700 -35.28 5.30 4.14
CA THR A 700 -34.76 6.37 4.99
C THR A 700 -33.52 5.90 5.74
N TRP A 701 -32.64 6.82 6.04
CA TRP A 701 -31.34 6.55 6.65
C TRP A 701 -31.06 7.50 7.81
N THR A 702 -30.46 6.98 8.87
CA THR A 702 -30.03 7.74 10.05
C THR A 702 -28.50 7.66 10.17
N PRO A 703 -27.78 8.76 10.43
CA PRO A 703 -26.35 8.71 10.67
C PRO A 703 -26.00 7.89 11.92
N LEU A 704 -25.02 6.99 11.81
CA LEU A 704 -24.50 6.12 12.88
C LEU A 704 -22.99 6.29 13.09
N SER A 705 -22.46 7.46 12.73
CA SER A 705 -21.00 7.71 12.70
C SER A 705 -20.43 8.00 14.09
N LEU A 706 -21.22 8.65 14.95
CA LEU A 706 -20.91 8.87 16.37
C LEU A 706 -19.49 9.46 16.58
N ASN A 707 -18.60 8.71 17.22
CA ASN A 707 -17.22 9.08 17.54
C ASN A 707 -16.17 8.49 16.57
N LEU A 708 -16.56 7.94 15.41
CA LEU A 708 -15.57 7.47 14.43
C LEU A 708 -14.65 8.62 14.00
N PRO A 709 -13.34 8.36 13.86
CA PRO A 709 -12.41 9.35 13.33
C PRO A 709 -12.78 9.73 11.89
N ASN A 710 -12.48 10.98 11.51
CA ASN A 710 -12.72 11.46 10.15
C ASN A 710 -11.67 10.91 9.17
N VAL A 711 -11.77 9.61 8.90
CA VAL A 711 -11.01 8.87 7.90
C VAL A 711 -11.97 8.07 7.02
N PRO A 712 -11.57 7.67 5.80
CA PRO A 712 -12.38 6.79 4.98
C PRO A 712 -12.75 5.48 5.70
N VAL A 713 -14.02 5.07 5.56
CA VAL A 713 -14.46 3.71 5.90
C VAL A 713 -14.59 2.93 4.60
N ASN A 714 -13.77 1.89 4.44
CA ASN A 714 -13.65 1.13 3.18
C ASN A 714 -14.59 -0.09 3.13
N CYS A 715 -14.94 -0.64 4.29
CA CYS A 715 -15.79 -1.82 4.41
C CYS A 715 -16.57 -1.81 5.73
N ILE A 716 -17.73 -2.48 5.71
CA ILE A 716 -18.63 -2.63 6.85
C ILE A 716 -19.17 -4.04 6.88
N LEU A 717 -19.18 -4.67 8.05
CA LEU A 717 -19.62 -6.04 8.25
C LEU A 717 -20.50 -6.14 9.48
N MET A 718 -21.68 -6.75 9.31
CA MET A 718 -22.60 -7.06 10.40
C MET A 718 -22.30 -8.46 10.95
N GLY A 719 -22.24 -8.59 12.28
CA GLY A 719 -22.07 -9.86 12.96
C GLY A 719 -23.24 -10.81 12.74
N GLU A 720 -22.98 -12.11 12.84
CA GLU A 720 -24.02 -13.13 12.64
C GLU A 720 -24.93 -13.35 13.86
N SER A 721 -24.57 -12.78 15.01
CA SER A 721 -25.36 -12.84 16.25
C SER A 721 -26.57 -11.88 16.18
N ALA A 722 -27.55 -12.08 17.05
CA ALA A 722 -28.69 -11.15 17.18
C ALA A 722 -28.35 -9.89 18.01
N ASN A 723 -27.07 -9.61 18.26
CA ASN A 723 -26.63 -8.53 19.16
C ASN A 723 -26.36 -7.20 18.44
N ASP A 724 -26.64 -7.12 17.14
CA ASP A 724 -26.38 -5.97 16.29
C ASP A 724 -24.92 -5.47 16.34
N ASP A 725 -23.97 -6.41 16.36
CA ASP A 725 -22.55 -6.10 16.37
C ASP A 725 -22.08 -5.69 14.97
N LEU A 726 -21.49 -4.49 14.87
CA LEU A 726 -21.08 -3.89 13.60
C LEU A 726 -19.58 -3.62 13.61
N TYR A 727 -18.89 -4.06 12.57
CA TYR A 727 -17.45 -3.87 12.38
C TYR A 727 -17.19 -3.01 11.16
N VAL A 728 -16.25 -2.08 11.25
CA VAL A 728 -15.84 -1.23 10.12
C VAL A 728 -14.33 -1.26 9.95
N GLY A 729 -13.90 -1.42 8.70
CA GLY A 729 -12.51 -1.28 8.30
C GLY A 729 -12.26 0.12 7.76
N THR A 730 -11.27 0.80 8.34
CA THR A 730 -10.93 2.19 8.02
C THR A 730 -9.50 2.31 7.51
N ASP A 731 -9.11 3.52 7.13
CA ASP A 731 -7.75 3.82 6.75
C ASP A 731 -6.72 3.73 7.90
N ILE A 732 -7.17 3.62 9.16
CA ILE A 732 -6.30 3.57 10.35
C ILE A 732 -6.55 2.35 11.26
N GLY A 733 -7.26 1.34 10.77
CA GLY A 733 -7.57 0.12 11.52
C GLY A 733 -9.05 -0.23 11.57
N VAL A 734 -9.39 -1.19 12.43
CA VAL A 734 -10.76 -1.72 12.59
C VAL A 734 -11.42 -1.14 13.83
N PHE A 735 -12.71 -0.83 13.73
CA PHE A 735 -13.55 -0.38 14.84
C PHE A 735 -14.79 -1.27 14.97
N VAL A 736 -15.31 -1.41 16.18
CA VAL A 736 -16.50 -2.18 16.50
C VAL A 736 -17.53 -1.32 17.25
N LYS A 737 -18.80 -1.48 16.91
CA LYS A 737 -19.95 -0.97 17.68
C LYS A 737 -20.85 -2.16 17.99
N LEU A 738 -21.08 -2.44 19.28
CA LEU A 738 -22.07 -3.43 19.67
C LEU A 738 -23.48 -2.81 19.67
N GLY A 739 -24.53 -3.62 19.51
CA GLY A 739 -25.91 -3.13 19.44
C GLY A 739 -26.30 -2.25 20.64
N ALA A 740 -25.92 -2.67 21.84
CA ALA A 740 -26.17 -1.94 23.09
C ALA A 740 -25.35 -0.64 23.24
N TRP A 741 -24.36 -0.39 22.38
CA TRP A 741 -23.41 0.72 22.53
C TRP A 741 -23.81 1.93 21.71
N SER A 742 -23.61 3.13 22.28
CA SER A 742 -23.81 4.42 21.61
C SER A 742 -22.51 5.05 21.11
N TYR A 743 -21.47 4.23 20.89
CA TYR A 743 -20.14 4.65 20.43
C TYR A 743 -19.45 3.48 19.71
N TRP A 744 -18.40 3.80 18.96
CA TRP A 744 -17.45 2.88 18.35
C TRP A 744 -16.20 2.73 19.21
N ALA A 745 -15.71 1.51 19.37
CA ALA A 745 -14.47 1.19 20.05
C ALA A 745 -13.40 0.71 19.05
N PRO A 746 -12.11 1.02 19.27
CA PRO A 746 -11.02 0.48 18.46
C PRO A 746 -10.90 -1.03 18.66
N PHE A 747 -10.82 -1.79 17.57
CA PHE A 747 -10.75 -3.25 17.55
C PHE A 747 -9.50 -3.70 16.79
N MET A 748 -8.32 -3.34 17.29
CA MET A 748 -7.07 -3.35 16.49
C MET A 748 -5.81 -3.68 17.29
N ASN A 749 -5.90 -4.46 18.39
CA ASN A 749 -4.68 -4.85 19.10
C ASN A 749 -3.84 -5.79 18.23
N GLY A 750 -2.54 -5.51 18.10
CA GLY A 750 -1.65 -6.30 17.25
C GLY A 750 -1.82 -6.04 15.75
N LEU A 751 -2.85 -5.32 15.33
CA LEU A 751 -3.06 -4.93 13.94
C LEU A 751 -2.19 -3.69 13.63
N PRO A 752 -1.36 -3.71 12.58
CA PRO A 752 -0.61 -2.54 12.16
C PRO A 752 -1.54 -1.39 11.76
N ASN A 753 -1.07 -0.16 11.90
CA ASN A 753 -1.80 1.01 11.48
C ASN A 753 -1.78 1.16 9.94
N THR A 754 -2.65 0.42 9.29
CA THR A 754 -2.75 0.35 7.84
C THR A 754 -4.19 0.35 7.39
N ARG A 755 -4.37 0.59 6.10
CA ARG A 755 -5.67 0.63 5.45
C ARG A 755 -6.28 -0.76 5.43
N ILE A 756 -7.47 -0.86 6.00
CA ILE A 756 -8.29 -2.06 5.94
C ILE A 756 -9.18 -1.96 4.70
N THR A 757 -9.02 -2.89 3.78
CA THR A 757 -9.77 -2.87 2.52
C THR A 757 -11.01 -3.72 2.59
N ASP A 758 -11.00 -4.78 3.41
CA ASP A 758 -12.07 -5.76 3.43
C ASP A 758 -12.16 -6.49 4.77
N LEU A 759 -13.37 -6.94 5.13
CA LEU A 759 -13.68 -7.68 6.35
C LEU A 759 -14.54 -8.89 6.02
N GLU A 760 -14.16 -10.05 6.52
CA GLU A 760 -14.93 -11.30 6.38
C GLU A 760 -15.05 -12.02 7.73
N MET A 761 -16.13 -12.76 7.92
CA MET A 761 -16.41 -13.47 9.17
C MET A 761 -16.80 -14.93 8.92
N GLY A 762 -16.32 -15.82 9.79
CA GLY A 762 -16.81 -17.20 9.84
C GLY A 762 -16.19 -18.00 10.98
N ASN A 763 -16.96 -18.94 11.52
CA ASN A 763 -16.57 -19.84 12.61
C ASN A 763 -15.96 -19.11 13.84
N GLY A 764 -16.54 -17.98 14.23
CA GLY A 764 -16.09 -17.19 15.39
C GLY A 764 -14.83 -16.35 15.16
N LEU A 765 -14.34 -16.26 13.92
CA LEU A 765 -13.21 -15.41 13.54
C LEU A 765 -13.66 -14.22 12.68
N LEU A 766 -13.06 -13.06 12.93
CA LEU A 766 -13.04 -11.92 12.03
C LEU A 766 -11.70 -11.92 11.29
N THR A 767 -11.75 -11.78 9.97
CA THR A 767 -10.58 -11.68 9.09
C THR A 767 -10.59 -10.31 8.43
N CYS A 768 -9.42 -9.68 8.32
CA CYS A 768 -9.29 -8.44 7.57
C CYS A 768 -8.21 -8.53 6.49
N ALA A 769 -8.52 -7.95 5.33
CA ALA A 769 -7.55 -7.63 4.30
C ALA A 769 -6.93 -6.27 4.58
N THR A 770 -5.62 -6.16 4.43
CA THR A 770 -4.91 -4.88 4.51
C THR A 770 -4.26 -4.54 3.19
N TYR A 771 -4.13 -3.25 2.92
CA TYR A 771 -3.39 -2.77 1.76
C TYR A 771 -1.93 -2.48 2.12
N GLY A 772 -1.14 -3.55 2.30
CA GLY A 772 0.31 -3.48 2.50
C GLY A 772 0.82 -4.24 3.72
N ARG A 773 -0.04 -4.93 4.49
CA ARG A 773 0.36 -5.76 5.64
C ARG A 773 -0.16 -7.20 5.55
N GLY A 774 -0.64 -7.62 4.37
CA GLY A 774 -1.25 -8.92 4.19
C GLY A 774 -2.61 -9.07 4.89
N ARG A 775 -2.87 -10.23 5.47
CA ARG A 775 -4.16 -10.62 6.03
C ARG A 775 -4.03 -10.99 7.51
N TRP A 776 -4.99 -10.57 8.30
CA TRP A 776 -4.98 -10.71 9.76
C TRP A 776 -6.28 -11.30 10.26
N PHE A 777 -6.22 -11.97 11.42
CA PHE A 777 -7.35 -12.67 12.01
C PHE A 777 -7.44 -12.37 13.50
N THR A 778 -8.64 -12.26 14.02
CA THR A 778 -8.93 -12.18 15.45
C THR A 778 -10.21 -12.95 15.76
N ASN A 779 -10.42 -13.29 17.02
CA ASN A 779 -11.74 -13.75 17.47
C ASN A 779 -12.78 -12.62 17.33
N LEU A 780 -14.07 -12.98 17.29
CA LEU A 780 -15.13 -11.99 17.45
C LEU A 780 -15.10 -11.39 18.86
N TYR A 781 -15.75 -10.22 19.00
CA TYR A 781 -15.98 -9.62 20.31
C TYR A 781 -16.57 -10.63 21.30
N ALA A 782 -16.03 -10.66 22.52
CA ALA A 782 -16.61 -11.37 23.65
C ALA A 782 -16.52 -10.52 24.93
N ALA A 783 -17.34 -10.88 25.92
CA ALA A 783 -17.36 -10.19 27.21
C ALA A 783 -15.99 -10.22 27.90
N CYS A 784 -15.71 -9.18 28.69
CA CYS A 784 -14.42 -9.02 29.35
C CYS A 784 -14.21 -10.08 30.45
N SER A 785 -13.05 -10.73 30.44
CA SER A 785 -12.62 -11.62 31.52
C SER A 785 -12.61 -10.87 32.85
N PRO A 786 -13.02 -11.47 33.98
CA PRO A 786 -12.86 -10.87 35.32
C PRO A 786 -11.43 -10.45 35.60
N ARG A 787 -10.47 -11.28 35.17
CA ARG A 787 -9.06 -11.10 35.49
C ARG A 787 -8.18 -11.25 34.26
N LEU A 788 -7.22 -10.35 34.12
CA LEU A 788 -6.19 -10.41 33.09
C LEU A 788 -4.81 -10.32 33.75
N ASP A 789 -3.95 -11.31 33.51
CA ASP A 789 -2.53 -11.22 33.87
C ASP A 789 -1.72 -11.07 32.58
N LEU A 790 -1.05 -9.94 32.42
CA LEU A 790 -0.19 -9.64 31.28
C LEU A 790 1.28 -9.85 31.65
N THR A 791 1.91 -10.80 31.00
CA THR A 791 3.32 -11.15 31.16
C THR A 791 4.00 -11.10 29.79
N PRO A 792 5.34 -11.02 29.72
CA PRO A 792 6.03 -11.11 28.43
C PRO A 792 5.70 -12.40 27.64
N ALA A 793 5.35 -13.50 28.31
CA ALA A 793 5.13 -14.81 27.68
C ALA A 793 3.69 -15.02 27.17
N ASN A 794 2.71 -14.37 27.80
CA ASN A 794 1.30 -14.49 27.43
C ASN A 794 0.74 -13.17 26.91
N ASP A 795 1.60 -12.18 26.64
CA ASP A 795 1.22 -11.00 25.90
C ASP A 795 0.84 -11.45 24.48
N PRO A 796 -0.45 -11.42 24.15
CA PRO A 796 -0.93 -11.94 22.88
C PRO A 796 -0.57 -11.02 21.71
N SER A 797 -0.06 -9.82 21.99
CA SER A 797 0.60 -8.95 21.02
C SER A 797 2.11 -9.24 20.84
N ASN A 798 2.67 -10.25 21.54
CA ASN A 798 4.08 -10.66 21.64
C ASN A 798 5.15 -9.68 21.09
N SER A 799 5.87 -9.05 22.02
CA SER A 799 7.22 -8.42 22.06
C SER A 799 7.79 -7.61 20.88
N ALA A 800 7.24 -7.68 19.66
CA ALA A 800 7.68 -6.97 18.47
C ALA A 800 6.66 -5.93 17.96
N THR A 801 5.52 -5.74 18.64
CA THR A 801 4.43 -4.91 18.14
C THR A 801 4.43 -3.49 18.71
N THR A 802 4.49 -2.52 17.81
CA THR A 802 4.26 -1.08 18.03
C THR A 802 2.81 -0.74 17.63
N GLY A 803 2.21 0.31 18.20
CA GLY A 803 0.85 0.76 17.84
C GLY A 803 -0.15 0.78 19.00
N TYR A 804 -1.45 0.79 18.68
CA TYR A 804 -2.52 0.85 19.68
C TYR A 804 -2.81 -0.49 20.32
N GLN A 805 -2.90 -0.49 21.65
CA GLN A 805 -3.14 -1.70 22.43
C GLN A 805 -4.07 -1.39 23.61
N TYR A 806 -5.19 -2.10 23.66
CA TYR A 806 -6.26 -1.89 24.63
C TYR A 806 -6.54 -3.20 25.37
N TYR A 807 -6.29 -3.22 26.67
CA TYR A 807 -6.50 -4.39 27.51
C TYR A 807 -7.56 -4.08 28.55
N THR A 808 -8.56 -4.96 28.66
CA THR A 808 -9.64 -4.80 29.65
C THR A 808 -9.93 -6.03 30.46
N ALA A 809 -10.37 -5.82 31.70
CA ALA A 809 -10.85 -6.86 32.60
C ALA A 809 -12.00 -6.35 33.47
N SER A 810 -13.04 -7.17 33.70
CA SER A 810 -14.23 -6.73 34.44
C SER A 810 -13.98 -6.55 35.93
N ASP A 811 -12.87 -7.06 36.47
CA ASP A 811 -12.44 -6.85 37.86
C ASP A 811 -10.97 -6.40 37.93
N THR A 812 -9.98 -7.23 37.57
CA THR A 812 -8.56 -6.91 37.80
C THR A 812 -7.61 -7.11 36.61
N ILE A 813 -6.62 -6.23 36.48
CA ILE A 813 -5.45 -6.42 35.58
C ILE A 813 -4.19 -6.50 36.46
N GLY A 814 -3.40 -7.56 36.33
CA GLY A 814 -2.03 -7.63 36.82
C GLY A 814 -1.05 -7.60 35.64
N SER A 815 0.06 -6.88 35.73
CA SER A 815 1.03 -6.83 34.62
C SER A 815 2.49 -6.89 35.08
N THR A 816 3.29 -7.79 34.50
CA THR A 816 4.77 -7.80 34.53
C THR A 816 5.34 -7.51 33.15
N ARG A 817 4.54 -6.89 32.27
CA ARG A 817 4.84 -6.73 30.84
C ARG A 817 5.99 -5.75 30.60
N ILE A 818 6.80 -6.03 29.58
CA ILE A 818 7.75 -5.06 29.02
C ILE A 818 7.13 -4.47 27.75
N ILE A 819 6.71 -3.21 27.80
CA ILE A 819 6.25 -2.43 26.64
C ILE A 819 7.50 -1.95 25.90
N THR A 820 7.86 -2.68 24.84
CA THR A 820 9.09 -2.47 24.04
C THR A 820 8.92 -1.48 22.90
N GLY A 821 7.71 -1.00 22.65
CA GLY A 821 7.40 -0.05 21.58
C GLY A 821 7.95 1.36 21.82
N GLY A 822 7.65 2.26 20.87
CA GLY A 822 8.07 3.66 20.86
C GLY A 822 6.94 4.65 20.57
N THR A 823 7.23 5.90 20.16
CA THR A 823 6.24 6.91 19.77
C THR A 823 5.27 6.35 18.73
N GLY A 824 3.97 6.45 19.01
CA GLY A 824 2.90 5.77 18.26
C GLY A 824 2.43 4.46 18.92
N THR A 825 3.15 3.96 19.92
CA THR A 825 2.73 2.87 20.79
C THR A 825 1.96 3.42 21.97
N ASN A 826 0.68 3.07 22.01
CA ASN A 826 -0.29 3.57 22.96
C ASN A 826 -0.93 2.38 23.66
N VAL A 827 -0.60 2.16 24.93
CA VAL A 827 -1.09 1.04 25.72
C VAL A 827 -2.07 1.54 26.78
N THR A 828 -3.30 1.05 26.72
CA THR A 828 -4.36 1.36 27.68
C THR A 828 -4.78 0.12 28.43
N TYR A 829 -4.73 0.15 29.76
CA TYR A 829 -5.30 -0.85 30.66
C TYR A 829 -6.57 -0.30 31.30
N ARG A 830 -7.66 -1.07 31.29
CA ARG A 830 -8.92 -0.74 31.96
C ARG A 830 -9.42 -1.90 32.81
N ALA A 831 -9.57 -1.71 34.12
CA ALA A 831 -10.06 -2.74 35.02
C ALA A 831 -11.26 -2.23 35.84
N GLY A 832 -12.23 -3.10 36.16
CA GLY A 832 -13.38 -2.71 36.98
C GLY A 832 -13.02 -2.29 38.41
N ASN A 833 -11.95 -2.84 38.98
CA ASN A 833 -11.58 -2.70 40.39
C ASN A 833 -10.11 -2.28 40.58
N SER A 834 -9.14 -3.04 40.04
CA SER A 834 -7.71 -2.72 40.24
C SER A 834 -6.81 -3.06 39.06
N ILE A 835 -5.81 -2.21 38.83
CA ILE A 835 -4.66 -2.48 37.94
C ILE A 835 -3.41 -2.55 38.83
N THR A 836 -2.69 -3.67 38.78
CA THR A 836 -1.46 -3.89 39.57
C THR A 836 -0.26 -4.05 38.65
N LEU A 837 0.67 -3.09 38.69
CA LEU A 837 1.95 -3.19 37.97
C LEU A 837 2.95 -3.93 38.86
N LYS A 838 3.20 -5.19 38.53
CA LYS A 838 4.03 -6.13 39.30
C LYS A 838 5.52 -5.95 38.95
N ASN A 839 6.40 -6.44 39.81
CA ASN A 839 7.85 -6.45 39.56
C ASN A 839 8.16 -7.11 38.20
N GLY A 840 8.94 -6.43 37.36
CA GLY A 840 9.21 -6.80 35.98
C GLY A 840 8.40 -6.03 34.92
N PHE A 841 7.40 -5.23 35.32
CA PHE A 841 6.73 -4.33 34.39
C PHE A 841 7.64 -3.15 34.00
N HIS A 842 7.88 -2.96 32.71
CA HIS A 842 8.65 -1.83 32.17
C HIS A 842 7.94 -1.21 30.97
N ALA A 843 8.02 0.11 30.81
CA ALA A 843 7.62 0.78 29.57
C ALA A 843 8.77 1.66 29.11
N ARG A 844 9.22 1.49 27.85
CA ARG A 844 10.32 2.30 27.30
C ARG A 844 9.93 3.77 27.19
N ILE A 845 10.93 4.65 27.15
CA ILE A 845 10.76 6.09 26.94
C ILE A 845 9.90 6.38 25.69
N ASN A 846 9.03 7.40 25.76
CA ASN A 846 8.08 7.81 24.70
C ASN A 846 6.94 6.82 24.34
N ASN A 847 6.77 5.72 25.07
CA ASN A 847 5.48 5.03 25.09
C ASN A 847 4.45 5.87 25.85
N GLU A 848 3.20 5.82 25.41
CA GLU A 848 2.08 6.28 26.22
C GLU A 848 1.41 5.10 26.92
N PHE A 849 1.47 5.09 28.25
CA PHE A 849 0.74 4.13 29.08
C PHE A 849 -0.37 4.85 29.85
N LEU A 850 -1.58 4.30 29.76
CA LEU A 850 -2.77 4.77 30.46
C LEU A 850 -3.39 3.62 31.26
N GLY A 851 -3.50 3.78 32.58
CA GLY A 851 -4.29 2.91 33.44
C GLY A 851 -5.59 3.57 33.87
N MET A 852 -6.72 2.87 33.79
CA MET A 852 -8.04 3.36 34.17
C MET A 852 -8.82 2.33 35.00
N ILE A 853 -9.35 2.75 36.15
CA ILE A 853 -10.34 1.97 36.90
C ILE A 853 -11.74 2.39 36.47
N ALA A 854 -12.43 1.52 35.73
CA ALA A 854 -13.78 1.74 35.25
C ALA A 854 -14.42 0.41 34.79
N PRO A 855 -15.75 0.25 34.87
CA PRO A 855 -16.43 -0.95 34.38
C PRO A 855 -16.06 -1.27 32.94
N CYS A 856 -15.98 -2.55 32.60
CA CYS A 856 -15.76 -3.00 31.22
C CYS A 856 -16.86 -2.59 30.23
N PHE A 857 -18.02 -2.20 30.74
CA PHE A 857 -19.15 -1.71 29.96
C PHE A 857 -19.78 -0.53 30.68
N PRO A 858 -19.76 0.70 30.15
CA PRO A 858 -20.79 1.67 30.42
C PRO A 858 -21.97 1.34 29.52
N GLY A 859 -22.98 0.67 30.09
CA GLY A 859 -24.33 0.85 29.59
C GLY A 859 -24.73 2.29 29.90
N SER A 860 -24.73 3.16 28.89
CA SER A 860 -25.12 4.59 28.91
C SER A 860 -23.96 5.61 29.04
N PRO A 861 -23.92 6.68 28.22
CA PRO A 861 -23.03 7.80 28.44
C PRO A 861 -23.42 8.50 29.74
N ALA A 862 -22.46 8.72 30.64
CA ALA A 862 -22.65 9.73 31.69
C ALA A 862 -23.01 11.07 31.00
N PRO A 863 -24.01 11.83 31.48
CA PRO A 863 -24.50 13.00 30.77
C PRO A 863 -23.37 14.01 30.54
N LEU A 864 -23.13 14.35 29.27
CA LEU A 864 -22.32 15.50 28.87
C LEU A 864 -23.04 16.78 29.30
N GLY A 865 -22.81 17.18 30.55
CA GLY A 865 -23.43 18.36 31.15
C GLY A 865 -22.58 18.87 32.30
N GLY A 866 -21.34 19.24 32.03
CA GLY A 866 -20.48 19.86 33.04
C GLY A 866 -19.27 20.52 32.40
N ARG A 867 -19.23 21.85 32.46
CA ARG A 867 -18.03 22.63 32.19
C ARG A 867 -16.88 22.07 33.02
N PHE A 868 -15.71 21.93 32.40
CA PHE A 868 -14.44 21.66 33.09
C PHE A 868 -14.26 22.68 34.23
N ALA A 869 -14.44 22.21 35.46
CA ALA A 869 -13.97 22.86 36.66
C ALA A 869 -12.99 21.89 37.34
N PRO A 870 -11.88 22.39 37.91
CA PRO A 870 -10.85 21.54 38.48
C PRO A 870 -11.42 20.73 39.65
N LEU A 871 -11.01 19.45 39.67
CA LEU A 871 -11.35 18.44 40.67
C LEU A 871 -11.32 19.00 42.10
N TYR A 872 -12.44 18.88 42.82
CA TYR A 872 -12.50 18.26 44.14
C TYR A 872 -13.96 17.84 44.44
N SER A 873 -14.13 16.62 44.96
CA SER A 873 -15.34 15.99 45.53
C SER A 873 -16.21 15.05 44.66
N LYS A 874 -15.65 13.88 44.27
CA LYS A 874 -16.16 12.51 44.53
C LYS A 874 -15.18 11.46 43.94
N PRO A 875 -14.96 10.28 44.56
CA PRO A 875 -13.91 9.35 44.16
C PRO A 875 -14.47 8.28 43.21
N GLU A 876 -14.14 8.29 41.92
CA GLU A 876 -14.27 7.09 41.04
C GLU A 876 -13.64 7.27 39.64
N MET A 877 -12.52 7.98 39.54
CA MET A 877 -11.58 7.79 38.43
C MET A 877 -10.18 8.11 38.95
N GLN A 878 -9.35 7.09 39.14
CA GLN A 878 -7.91 7.28 39.29
C GLN A 878 -7.28 7.07 37.91
N LEU A 879 -6.73 8.15 37.36
CA LEU A 879 -6.01 8.15 36.08
C LEU A 879 -4.52 8.13 36.40
N LEU A 880 -3.83 7.02 36.07
CA LEU A 880 -2.38 6.97 36.10
C LEU A 880 -1.88 7.23 34.68
N LYS A 881 -1.37 8.45 34.43
CA LYS A 881 -0.68 8.81 33.19
C LYS A 881 0.82 8.82 33.45
N VAL A 882 1.55 7.93 32.79
CA VAL A 882 3.01 7.91 32.83
C VAL A 882 3.49 8.33 31.44
N VAL A 883 3.96 9.57 31.34
CA VAL A 883 4.78 10.02 30.21
C VAL A 883 6.18 10.05 30.78
N SER A 884 7.09 9.17 30.35
CA SER A 884 8.49 9.21 30.81
C SER A 884 9.29 10.11 29.87
N PRO A 885 9.73 11.31 30.32
CA PRO A 885 10.58 12.17 29.50
C PRO A 885 12.07 11.87 29.62
N GLN A 886 12.55 11.00 30.55
CA GLN A 886 14.01 10.78 30.67
C GLN A 886 14.55 9.57 31.47
N TYR A 887 13.77 8.59 31.91
CA TYR A 887 14.32 7.42 32.64
C TYR A 887 13.58 6.11 32.32
N ASP A 888 14.34 5.00 32.26
CA ASP A 888 13.90 3.63 31.91
C ASP A 888 13.11 2.89 33.01
N TYR A 889 12.82 3.52 34.15
CA TYR A 889 12.33 2.81 35.33
C TYR A 889 11.09 3.46 35.95
N MET A 890 10.02 2.68 36.09
CA MET A 890 9.01 2.90 37.12
C MET A 890 9.41 2.16 38.39
N ASN A 891 9.32 2.83 39.54
CA ASN A 891 9.59 2.26 40.85
C ASN A 891 8.43 1.28 41.22
N PRO A 892 8.71 0.02 41.58
CA PRO A 892 7.66 -0.97 41.87
C PRO A 892 6.92 -0.61 43.17
N GLY A 893 5.62 -0.29 43.07
CA GLY A 893 4.78 -0.05 44.26
C GLY A 893 3.46 0.71 44.05
N PHE A 894 2.97 0.84 42.82
CA PHE A 894 1.68 1.49 42.52
C PHE A 894 0.61 0.48 42.08
#